data_AF-A0A836ADS3-F1
#
_entry.id   AF-A0A836ADS3-F1
#
_cell.length_a   1.000
_cell.length_b   1.000
_cell.length_c   1.000
_cell.angle_alpha   90.00
_cell.angle_beta   90.00
_cell.angle_gamma   90.00
#
_symmetry.space_group_name_H-M   'P 1'
#
loop_
_entity.id
_entity.type
_entity.pdbx_description
1 polymer ?
#
loop_
_entity_poly.entity_id
_entity_poly.type
_entity_poly.pdbx_seq_one_letter_code
_entity_poly.pdbx_strand_id
1 'polypeptide(L)'
;MVSEDPNQQDHDGTPSQTSALQEHPNLSVHPSVSIHPSVSIHPSVSAHPSVSAHPSVSAHPSVSIHPSVSVYPSSSAHPSTLAQPSGLIQPSSSGPEDLSVIKVSKRRWAVVLVFSCYSMCNAFQWIQYGAINNIFMHFYGVSAFAIDWLSMCYMVTYIPLLLPVAWLLEKFGLRTIALTGSALNSLGAWVKLGSLQPHLFPVTMLGQVICSVAQVFILGMPSRIASVWFGANEVSTACSIAVFGNQLGIAIGFLVPPVLVPNIKDQDKLAYHISIMFYIIAGVATLLFILVIIVFKEKPKHPPSRAQSLSYALASTDASYLSSIIRFFKNLNFVLLVITYGLNAGAFYALSTLLTRMVISHYPGEEVNAGRIGLTIVLAGMLGAVISGIWLDRTKTYKETTLVVYIMTLVGMVVYTSTLNLGHLWVVFITAGAMGFFMTGYLPLGFEFAVELTYPESEGMSSGLLNVSAQVFGIIFTISQGQIIDNYGTTPGNIFLCVFLTLGAVLTAFIKADLRRQDANKETPETSGMLSAWDSGLPPRFQTHGQKALSGWRGAMSRFLNVLRIWLMMTSIIASGHSLQSFRDHTFLYEKLYTSKPDLVNGLQARTFGLWTMLSSVVRCLCAIDIHNKTLYYVTLWTFFIVVGHVLFELFVFGTMAPTINVMAPFMVASISILGMLVGLQHLEAEPGSRQKKRN
;
A
#
# COMPACT_ATOMS: atom_id res chain seq x y z
N MET A 1 -33.40 -44.27 58.78
CA MET A 1 -33.03 -45.63 59.21
C MET A 1 -33.15 -46.50 57.96
N VAL A 2 -32.08 -47.14 57.46
CA VAL A 2 -31.34 -48.28 58.05
C VAL A 2 -32.26 -49.52 58.09
N SER A 3 -31.99 -50.65 57.43
CA SER A 3 -30.96 -51.05 56.41
C SER A 3 -31.45 -52.34 55.68
N GLU A 4 -30.58 -53.02 54.92
CA GLU A 4 -30.63 -54.45 54.53
C GLU A 4 -31.52 -54.88 53.31
N ASP A 5 -30.88 -55.07 52.13
CA ASP A 5 -30.51 -56.36 51.46
C ASP A 5 -31.42 -57.64 51.57
N PRO A 6 -31.21 -58.73 50.77
CA PRO A 6 -30.37 -58.94 49.55
C PRO A 6 -31.07 -59.82 48.45
N ASN A 7 -30.26 -60.53 47.63
CA ASN A 7 -30.52 -61.69 46.73
C ASN A 7 -31.05 -61.37 45.31
N GLN A 8 -30.63 -62.04 44.22
CA GLN A 8 -29.65 -63.11 43.88
C GLN A 8 -29.53 -63.13 42.31
N GLN A 9 -28.68 -63.80 41.50
CA GLN A 9 -27.57 -64.82 41.42
C GLN A 9 -26.88 -64.53 40.02
N ASP A 10 -25.83 -65.12 39.41
CA ASP A 10 -24.68 -66.05 39.64
C ASP A 10 -23.81 -65.99 38.32
N HIS A 11 -22.68 -66.67 38.04
CA HIS A 11 -21.75 -67.63 38.69
C HIS A 11 -20.36 -67.50 37.98
N ASP A 12 -19.23 -67.51 38.70
CA ASP A 12 -17.84 -67.89 38.29
C ASP A 12 -17.13 -67.31 37.02
N GLY A 13 -15.78 -67.27 36.93
CA GLY A 13 -14.74 -67.81 37.83
C GLY A 13 -13.29 -67.32 37.54
N THR A 14 -12.30 -67.94 38.19
CA THR A 14 -10.88 -67.49 38.38
C THR A 14 -9.87 -68.67 38.25
N PRO A 15 -8.53 -68.59 38.51
CA PRO A 15 -7.57 -67.47 38.69
C PRO A 15 -6.14 -67.65 38.02
N SER A 16 -5.29 -66.61 38.16
CA SER A 16 -3.81 -66.64 38.45
C SER A 16 -2.74 -67.10 37.44
N GLN A 17 -1.72 -66.24 37.24
CA GLN A 17 -0.30 -66.48 37.62
C GLN A 17 0.54 -65.17 37.61
N THR A 18 1.83 -65.20 37.96
CA THR A 18 2.62 -64.06 38.51
C THR A 18 4.07 -63.94 38.02
N SER A 19 4.60 -62.69 38.02
CA SER A 19 6.05 -62.31 38.07
C SER A 19 6.94 -62.62 36.84
N ALA A 20 8.09 -61.96 36.57
CA ALA A 20 8.60 -60.62 36.93
C ALA A 20 9.84 -60.23 36.06
N LEU A 21 10.13 -58.92 35.95
CA LEU A 21 11.44 -58.22 35.75
C LEU A 21 12.45 -58.61 34.62
N GLN A 22 12.93 -57.54 33.92
CA GLN A 22 14.34 -57.09 33.78
C GLN A 22 14.95 -56.86 32.35
N GLU A 23 15.78 -55.81 32.28
CA GLU A 23 16.86 -55.46 31.31
C GLU A 23 16.61 -54.77 29.95
N HIS A 24 17.55 -53.86 29.65
CA HIS A 24 17.90 -53.15 28.40
C HIS A 24 19.39 -53.53 28.08
N PRO A 25 20.09 -53.10 26.99
CA PRO A 25 19.74 -52.24 25.83
C PRO A 25 20.25 -52.78 24.45
N ASN A 26 20.29 -51.89 23.43
CA ASN A 26 21.41 -51.65 22.49
C ASN A 26 21.39 -52.05 20.99
N LEU A 27 21.81 -51.03 20.22
CA LEU A 27 22.59 -50.95 18.96
C LEU A 27 22.04 -51.36 17.57
N SER A 28 22.16 -50.36 16.70
CA SER A 28 21.98 -50.25 15.24
C SER A 28 23.05 -50.91 14.36
N VAL A 29 22.67 -51.26 13.11
CA VAL A 29 23.56 -51.25 11.91
C VAL A 29 22.76 -50.84 10.65
N HIS A 30 23.38 -50.04 9.76
CA HIS A 30 23.00 -49.82 8.33
C HIS A 30 24.15 -50.33 7.45
N PRO A 31 23.90 -50.97 6.28
CA PRO A 31 23.90 -50.27 4.96
C PRO A 31 22.78 -50.78 4.01
N SER A 32 22.21 -50.02 3.06
CA SER A 32 22.75 -49.37 1.84
C SER A 32 23.10 -50.33 0.68
N VAL A 33 22.34 -50.27 -0.44
CA VAL A 33 22.79 -50.13 -1.86
C VAL A 33 21.61 -50.36 -2.85
N SER A 34 21.68 -49.72 -4.02
CA SER A 34 20.65 -49.62 -5.08
C SER A 34 20.75 -50.66 -6.20
N ILE A 35 19.66 -50.85 -6.98
CA ILE A 35 19.68 -51.12 -8.44
C ILE A 35 18.31 -50.80 -9.09
N HIS A 36 18.31 -50.31 -10.34
CA HIS A 36 17.16 -50.16 -11.26
C HIS A 36 17.50 -50.90 -12.56
N PRO A 37 16.58 -51.67 -13.17
CA PRO A 37 15.86 -51.22 -14.39
C PRO A 37 14.40 -51.73 -14.43
N SER A 38 13.35 -51.03 -14.86
CA SER A 38 13.01 -50.51 -16.21
C SER A 38 12.94 -51.54 -17.35
N VAL A 39 11.73 -51.94 -17.76
CA VAL A 39 11.29 -52.20 -19.16
C VAL A 39 9.75 -52.31 -19.21
N SER A 40 9.15 -52.15 -20.39
CA SER A 40 7.72 -51.94 -20.66
C SER A 40 6.94 -53.20 -21.08
N ILE A 41 5.60 -53.11 -21.15
CA ILE A 41 4.75 -53.38 -22.34
C ILE A 41 3.24 -53.22 -22.01
N HIS A 42 2.45 -52.75 -23.00
CA HIS A 42 0.98 -52.65 -22.97
C HIS A 42 0.32 -53.94 -23.48
N PRO A 43 -0.97 -54.17 -23.18
CA PRO A 43 -1.89 -54.34 -24.30
C PRO A 43 -3.20 -53.53 -24.17
N SER A 44 -4.03 -53.65 -25.20
CA SER A 44 -5.36 -53.03 -25.36
C SER A 44 -6.42 -54.11 -25.62
N VAL A 45 -7.71 -53.76 -25.50
CA VAL A 45 -8.81 -54.11 -26.44
C VAL A 45 -10.13 -53.48 -25.97
N SER A 46 -11.07 -53.28 -26.90
CA SER A 46 -12.29 -52.48 -26.79
C SER A 46 -13.58 -53.29 -26.82
N ALA A 47 -14.68 -52.76 -26.26
CA ALA A 47 -16.04 -53.07 -26.70
C ALA A 47 -17.01 -51.89 -26.49
N HIS A 48 -17.82 -51.58 -27.51
CA HIS A 48 -19.02 -50.74 -27.43
C HIS A 48 -20.27 -51.62 -27.67
N PRO A 49 -21.47 -51.12 -27.35
CA PRO A 49 -22.38 -50.82 -28.47
C PRO A 49 -23.09 -49.45 -28.35
N SER A 50 -23.86 -49.10 -29.39
CA SER A 50 -24.39 -47.76 -29.64
C SER A 50 -25.70 -47.79 -30.43
N VAL A 51 -26.62 -46.84 -30.20
CA VAL A 51 -27.69 -46.44 -31.14
C VAL A 51 -27.83 -44.91 -31.12
N SER A 52 -28.25 -44.31 -32.24
CA SER A 52 -28.14 -42.88 -32.55
C SER A 52 -29.44 -42.24 -33.03
N ALA A 53 -29.57 -40.92 -32.88
CA ALA A 53 -30.46 -40.09 -33.71
C ALA A 53 -29.86 -38.69 -33.94
N HIS A 54 -29.87 -38.21 -35.19
CA HIS A 54 -29.47 -36.86 -35.63
C HIS A 54 -30.41 -36.42 -36.76
N PRO A 55 -30.58 -35.10 -36.99
CA PRO A 55 -29.94 -34.53 -38.18
C PRO A 55 -29.09 -33.25 -37.96
N SER A 56 -28.16 -33.11 -38.89
CA SER A 56 -27.51 -31.93 -39.50
C SER A 56 -28.27 -30.57 -39.48
N VAL A 57 -27.63 -29.39 -39.61
CA VAL A 57 -26.71 -28.94 -40.68
C VAL A 57 -25.48 -28.17 -40.17
N SER A 58 -24.42 -28.11 -40.98
CA SER A 58 -23.07 -27.61 -40.65
C SER A 58 -22.62 -26.38 -41.46
N ALA A 59 -21.66 -25.62 -40.92
CA ALA A 59 -20.83 -24.66 -41.68
C ALA A 59 -19.47 -24.38 -40.98
N HIS A 60 -18.37 -24.81 -41.62
CA HIS A 60 -17.00 -24.38 -41.35
C HIS A 60 -16.24 -24.34 -42.69
N PRO A 61 -15.18 -23.52 -42.81
CA PRO A 61 -13.88 -24.17 -43.01
C PRO A 61 -12.73 -23.52 -42.22
N SER A 62 -11.63 -24.27 -42.08
CA SER A 62 -10.34 -23.81 -41.56
C SER A 62 -9.26 -23.96 -42.64
N VAL A 63 -8.24 -23.10 -42.61
CA VAL A 63 -7.07 -23.18 -43.51
C VAL A 63 -5.79 -22.85 -42.74
N SER A 64 -4.74 -23.63 -42.97
CA SER A 64 -3.38 -23.43 -42.46
C SER A 64 -2.38 -23.61 -43.61
N ILE A 65 -1.44 -22.66 -43.78
CA ILE A 65 -0.42 -22.72 -44.83
C ILE A 65 0.94 -22.27 -44.26
N HIS A 66 1.94 -23.13 -44.44
CA HIS A 66 3.36 -22.81 -44.29
C HIS A 66 3.91 -22.23 -45.62
N PRO A 67 4.79 -21.21 -45.59
CA PRO A 67 5.61 -20.87 -46.74
C PRO A 67 7.05 -21.38 -46.56
N SER A 68 7.50 -22.21 -47.50
CA SER A 68 8.92 -22.51 -47.75
C SER A 68 9.11 -22.79 -49.23
N VAL A 69 10.12 -22.17 -49.87
CA VAL A 69 10.86 -22.62 -51.07
C VAL A 69 11.80 -21.48 -51.53
N SER A 70 12.95 -21.86 -52.10
CA SER A 70 13.98 -20.99 -52.67
C SER A 70 13.87 -20.89 -54.19
N VAL A 71 14.47 -19.85 -54.79
CA VAL A 71 14.62 -19.71 -56.26
C VAL A 71 16.06 -19.27 -56.60
N TYR A 72 16.60 -19.82 -57.68
CA TYR A 72 17.99 -19.61 -58.16
C TYR A 72 18.09 -18.49 -59.21
N PRO A 73 19.30 -17.94 -59.49
CA PRO A 73 19.48 -16.80 -60.39
C PRO A 73 19.66 -17.19 -61.88
N SER A 74 19.23 -16.28 -62.78
CA SER A 74 19.43 -16.35 -64.25
C SER A 74 19.78 -14.96 -64.81
N SER A 75 20.38 -14.89 -66.01
CA SER A 75 21.04 -13.68 -66.56
C SER A 75 20.75 -13.44 -68.06
N SER A 76 21.34 -12.36 -68.61
CA SER A 76 21.23 -11.81 -69.99
C SER A 76 19.90 -11.05 -70.31
N ALA A 77 19.87 -10.06 -71.22
CA ALA A 77 20.89 -9.55 -72.14
C ALA A 77 20.81 -7.99 -72.30
N HIS A 78 21.92 -7.27 -72.14
CA HIS A 78 22.72 -6.60 -73.21
C HIS A 78 22.50 -5.06 -73.37
N PRO A 79 23.45 -4.28 -73.96
CA PRO A 79 23.67 -2.88 -73.57
C PRO A 79 23.67 -1.85 -74.72
N SER A 80 23.75 -0.55 -74.39
CA SER A 80 24.47 0.48 -75.18
C SER A 80 24.78 1.77 -74.42
N THR A 81 25.97 2.31 -74.71
CA THR A 81 26.59 3.61 -74.36
C THR A 81 25.66 4.84 -74.40
N LEU A 82 25.90 5.93 -73.65
CA LEU A 82 27.04 6.87 -73.82
C LEU A 82 27.26 7.84 -72.62
N ALA A 83 28.42 8.55 -72.62
CA ALA A 83 28.69 9.86 -71.99
C ALA A 83 28.99 9.99 -70.46
N GLN A 84 30.24 9.67 -70.08
CA GLN A 84 31.19 10.45 -69.24
C GLN A 84 30.85 10.90 -67.77
N PRO A 85 31.86 11.28 -66.94
CA PRO A 85 31.76 11.19 -65.48
C PRO A 85 31.87 12.52 -64.69
N SER A 86 31.68 12.40 -63.37
CA SER A 86 32.22 13.27 -62.31
C SER A 86 31.70 14.71 -62.21
N GLY A 87 30.55 14.88 -61.53
CA GLY A 87 30.18 16.11 -60.83
C GLY A 87 29.86 15.83 -59.36
N LEU A 88 30.42 16.61 -58.42
CA LEU A 88 30.02 16.53 -57.01
C LEU A 88 28.60 17.06 -56.85
N ILE A 89 27.68 16.23 -56.34
CA ILE A 89 26.40 16.68 -55.78
C ILE A 89 26.37 16.21 -54.33
N GLN A 90 26.06 17.15 -53.43
CA GLN A 90 26.02 16.91 -51.99
C GLN A 90 24.88 15.93 -51.65
N PRO A 91 25.05 15.01 -50.68
CA PRO A 91 23.90 14.35 -50.07
C PRO A 91 23.03 15.43 -49.43
N SER A 92 21.75 15.46 -49.78
CA SER A 92 20.79 16.45 -49.27
C SER A 92 20.63 16.31 -47.76
N SER A 93 20.41 17.44 -47.08
CA SER A 93 20.37 17.49 -45.62
C SER A 93 19.08 16.89 -45.06
N SER A 94 19.03 15.57 -44.92
CA SER A 94 18.21 14.94 -43.88
C SER A 94 18.75 15.39 -42.53
N GLY A 95 18.01 16.28 -41.86
CA GLY A 95 18.31 16.66 -40.48
C GLY A 95 18.25 15.44 -39.55
N PRO A 96 18.96 15.46 -38.40
CA PRO A 96 18.89 14.36 -37.44
C PRO A 96 17.45 14.16 -36.97
N GLU A 97 16.96 12.92 -37.00
CA GLU A 97 15.63 12.58 -36.47
C GLU A 97 15.52 12.97 -34.98
N ASP A 98 14.33 13.39 -34.55
CA ASP A 98 14.11 14.15 -33.30
C ASP A 98 14.19 13.31 -32.00
N LEU A 99 15.39 12.80 -31.73
CA LEU A 99 15.77 12.04 -30.54
C LEU A 99 15.98 12.93 -29.29
N SER A 100 15.07 13.87 -28.98
CA SER A 100 15.19 14.63 -27.71
C SER A 100 13.91 15.19 -27.03
N VAL A 101 12.70 15.04 -27.58
CA VAL A 101 11.49 15.66 -27.00
C VAL A 101 10.87 14.84 -25.85
N ILE A 102 11.49 14.88 -24.67
CA ILE A 102 10.97 14.31 -23.41
C ILE A 102 9.82 15.19 -22.86
N LYS A 103 8.68 15.22 -23.54
CA LYS A 103 7.45 15.93 -23.09
C LYS A 103 6.64 15.06 -22.12
N VAL A 104 6.99 15.12 -20.84
CA VAL A 104 6.31 14.34 -19.78
C VAL A 104 4.85 14.78 -19.62
N SER A 105 3.90 13.87 -19.91
CA SER A 105 2.48 14.21 -20.00
C SER A 105 1.84 14.45 -18.63
N LYS A 106 1.05 15.53 -18.49
CA LYS A 106 0.22 15.79 -17.30
C LYS A 106 -0.70 14.60 -16.93
N ARG A 107 -1.07 13.74 -17.90
CA ARG A 107 -1.91 12.55 -17.69
C ARG A 107 -1.33 11.53 -16.70
N ARG A 108 0.00 11.49 -16.50
CA ARG A 108 0.65 10.56 -15.55
C ARG A 108 0.14 10.71 -14.11
N TRP A 109 -0.07 11.94 -13.66
CA TRP A 109 -0.60 12.23 -12.33
C TRP A 109 -2.07 11.80 -12.21
N ALA A 110 -2.85 11.92 -13.28
CA ALA A 110 -4.22 11.39 -13.32
C ALA A 110 -4.26 9.85 -13.29
N VAL A 111 -3.30 9.16 -13.93
CA VAL A 111 -3.16 7.69 -13.85
C VAL A 111 -2.84 7.24 -12.42
N VAL A 112 -1.86 7.87 -11.75
CA VAL A 112 -1.54 7.57 -10.34
C VAL A 112 -2.67 7.95 -9.39
N LEU A 113 -3.36 9.08 -9.61
CA LEU A 113 -4.49 9.48 -8.76
C LEU A 113 -5.66 8.50 -8.89
N VAL A 114 -6.06 8.14 -10.11
CA VAL A 114 -7.13 7.14 -10.34
C VAL A 114 -6.73 5.78 -9.77
N PHE A 115 -5.48 5.35 -9.94
CA PHE A 115 -4.94 4.15 -9.27
C PHE A 115 -5.11 4.21 -7.75
N SER A 116 -4.66 5.30 -7.15
CA SER A 116 -4.72 5.50 -5.70
C SER A 116 -6.17 5.40 -5.20
N CYS A 117 -7.13 5.97 -5.92
CA CYS A 117 -8.54 5.94 -5.56
C CYS A 117 -9.20 4.55 -5.69
N TYR A 118 -8.86 3.71 -6.67
CA TYR A 118 -9.41 2.34 -6.71
C TYR A 118 -8.65 1.34 -5.83
N SER A 119 -7.36 1.59 -5.56
CA SER A 119 -6.62 0.91 -4.49
C SER A 119 -7.24 1.21 -3.12
N MET A 120 -7.57 2.48 -2.85
CA MET A 120 -8.32 2.94 -1.67
C MET A 120 -9.68 2.23 -1.55
N CYS A 121 -10.45 2.14 -2.65
CA CYS A 121 -11.73 1.46 -2.67
C CYS A 121 -11.64 -0.06 -2.40
N ASN A 122 -10.56 -0.72 -2.82
CA ASN A 122 -10.34 -2.14 -2.54
C ASN A 122 -9.88 -2.38 -1.08
N ALA A 123 -8.96 -1.57 -0.56
CA ALA A 123 -8.51 -1.64 0.82
C ALA A 123 -9.63 -1.31 1.83
N PHE A 124 -10.54 -0.40 1.48
CA PHE A 124 -11.79 -0.19 2.21
C PHE A 124 -12.61 -1.49 2.31
N GLN A 125 -12.85 -2.14 1.17
CA GLN A 125 -13.66 -3.35 1.08
C GLN A 125 -13.06 -4.58 1.78
N TRP A 126 -11.75 -4.59 1.98
CA TRP A 126 -11.07 -5.58 2.82
C TRP A 126 -11.45 -5.40 4.31
N ILE A 127 -11.25 -4.20 4.85
CA ILE A 127 -11.37 -3.91 6.30
C ILE A 127 -12.82 -3.75 6.77
N GLN A 128 -13.76 -3.37 5.90
CA GLN A 128 -15.12 -2.96 6.28
C GLN A 128 -15.90 -3.95 7.17
N TYR A 129 -15.62 -5.25 7.06
CA TYR A 129 -16.28 -6.28 7.89
C TYR A 129 -15.61 -6.46 9.26
N GLY A 130 -14.29 -6.28 9.36
CA GLY A 130 -13.55 -6.30 10.64
C GLY A 130 -13.84 -5.06 11.49
N ALA A 131 -13.95 -3.89 10.85
CA ALA A 131 -14.26 -2.63 11.52
C ALA A 131 -15.58 -2.66 12.33
N ILE A 132 -16.57 -3.44 11.88
CA ILE A 132 -17.86 -3.68 12.57
C ILE A 132 -18.14 -5.19 12.71
N ASN A 133 -17.13 -5.95 13.11
CA ASN A 133 -17.15 -7.42 13.25
C ASN A 133 -18.36 -7.93 14.05
N ASN A 134 -18.62 -7.35 15.22
CA ASN A 134 -19.73 -7.72 16.10
C ASN A 134 -21.11 -7.49 15.48
N ILE A 135 -21.26 -6.45 14.66
CA ILE A 135 -22.52 -6.12 13.97
C ILE A 135 -22.80 -7.17 12.87
N PHE A 136 -21.79 -7.58 12.11
CA PHE A 136 -21.96 -8.62 11.09
C PHE A 136 -22.13 -10.03 11.68
N MET A 137 -21.54 -10.34 12.83
CA MET A 137 -21.87 -11.55 13.60
C MET A 137 -23.36 -11.58 13.96
N HIS A 138 -23.89 -10.47 14.51
CA HIS A 138 -25.30 -10.35 14.88
C HIS A 138 -26.24 -10.39 13.65
N PHE A 139 -25.87 -9.75 12.55
CA PHE A 139 -26.69 -9.69 11.33
C PHE A 139 -26.80 -11.03 10.61
N TYR A 140 -25.68 -11.77 10.47
CA TYR A 140 -25.66 -13.06 9.77
C TYR A 140 -25.83 -14.28 10.68
N GLY A 141 -25.81 -14.12 12.01
CA GLY A 141 -25.89 -15.22 12.97
C GLY A 141 -24.67 -16.15 12.96
N VAL A 142 -23.50 -15.65 12.52
CA VAL A 142 -22.26 -16.44 12.34
C VAL A 142 -21.22 -16.13 13.41
N SER A 143 -20.27 -17.06 13.61
CA SER A 143 -19.14 -16.86 14.52
C SER A 143 -18.18 -15.77 14.03
N ALA A 144 -17.42 -15.18 14.96
CA ALA A 144 -16.39 -14.19 14.62
C ALA A 144 -15.39 -14.73 13.59
N PHE A 145 -14.96 -15.98 13.75
CA PHE A 145 -14.07 -16.67 12.80
C PHE A 145 -14.61 -16.69 11.36
N ALA A 146 -15.93 -16.79 11.17
CA ALA A 146 -16.54 -16.68 9.84
C ALA A 146 -16.45 -15.26 9.27
N ILE A 147 -16.58 -14.22 10.11
CA ILE A 147 -16.33 -12.83 9.71
C ILE A 147 -14.83 -12.60 9.43
N ASP A 148 -13.93 -13.19 10.20
CA ASP A 148 -12.48 -13.08 10.00
C ASP A 148 -12.06 -13.69 8.64
N TRP A 149 -12.75 -14.73 8.15
CA TRP A 149 -12.57 -15.25 6.79
C TRP A 149 -12.83 -14.23 5.67
N LEU A 150 -13.66 -13.20 5.91
CA LEU A 150 -13.86 -12.08 4.98
C LEU A 150 -12.62 -11.17 4.88
N SER A 151 -11.74 -11.17 5.88
CA SER A 151 -10.40 -10.56 5.81
C SER A 151 -9.39 -11.54 5.22
N MET A 152 -9.35 -12.77 5.73
CA MET A 152 -8.34 -13.77 5.33
C MET A 152 -8.41 -14.18 3.86
N CYS A 153 -9.57 -14.08 3.19
CA CYS A 153 -9.65 -14.43 1.76
C CYS A 153 -8.79 -13.52 0.85
N TYR A 154 -8.53 -12.25 1.23
CA TYR A 154 -7.57 -11.37 0.54
C TYR A 154 -6.17 -11.96 0.62
N MET A 155 -5.76 -12.33 1.82
CA MET A 155 -4.48 -12.96 2.09
C MET A 155 -4.32 -14.28 1.32
N VAL A 156 -5.33 -15.15 1.40
CA VAL A 156 -5.35 -16.49 0.76
C VAL A 156 -5.33 -16.39 -0.77
N THR A 157 -6.08 -15.47 -1.39
CA THR A 157 -6.06 -15.34 -2.86
C THR A 157 -4.79 -14.71 -3.42
N TYR A 158 -4.11 -13.84 -2.66
CA TYR A 158 -2.90 -13.17 -3.12
C TYR A 158 -1.73 -14.14 -3.35
N ILE A 159 -1.54 -15.10 -2.43
CA ILE A 159 -0.41 -16.04 -2.42
C ILE A 159 -0.30 -16.86 -3.74
N PRO A 160 -1.35 -17.59 -4.20
CA PRO A 160 -1.26 -18.36 -5.44
C PRO A 160 -1.42 -17.52 -6.71
N LEU A 161 -2.15 -16.39 -6.67
CA LEU A 161 -2.46 -15.61 -7.87
C LEU A 161 -1.41 -14.57 -8.23
N LEU A 162 -0.47 -14.22 -7.33
CA LEU A 162 0.60 -13.25 -7.64
C LEU A 162 1.38 -13.66 -8.91
N LEU A 163 1.80 -14.92 -9.03
CA LEU A 163 2.61 -15.35 -10.16
C LEU A 163 1.83 -15.34 -11.49
N PRO A 164 0.59 -15.89 -11.59
CA PRO A 164 -0.28 -15.69 -12.75
C PRO A 164 -0.52 -14.23 -13.11
N VAL A 165 -0.82 -13.36 -12.14
CA VAL A 165 -1.14 -11.95 -12.38
C VAL A 165 0.10 -11.14 -12.79
N ALA A 166 1.28 -11.45 -12.27
CA ALA A 166 2.52 -10.79 -12.68
C ALA A 166 2.96 -11.20 -14.11
N TRP A 167 2.80 -12.48 -14.47
CA TRP A 167 2.94 -12.92 -15.87
C TRP A 167 1.93 -12.24 -16.80
N LEU A 168 0.68 -12.09 -16.34
CA LEU A 168 -0.38 -11.42 -17.09
C LEU A 168 -0.06 -9.93 -17.30
N LEU A 169 0.56 -9.26 -16.31
CA LEU A 169 1.02 -7.87 -16.39
C LEU A 169 2.13 -7.69 -17.42
N GLU A 170 3.05 -8.63 -17.53
CA GLU A 170 4.16 -8.57 -18.49
C GLU A 170 3.70 -8.92 -19.91
N LYS A 171 2.74 -9.84 -20.06
CA LYS A 171 2.21 -10.25 -21.38
C LYS A 171 1.12 -9.33 -21.95
N PHE A 172 0.21 -8.81 -21.12
CA PHE A 172 -0.97 -8.04 -21.55
C PHE A 172 -0.95 -6.57 -21.14
N GLY A 173 0.06 -6.15 -20.37
CA GLY A 173 0.32 -4.75 -20.09
C GLY A 173 -0.52 -4.12 -18.97
N LEU A 174 -0.09 -2.91 -18.59
CA LEU A 174 -0.58 -2.15 -17.45
C LEU A 174 -2.06 -1.75 -17.58
N ARG A 175 -2.54 -1.44 -18.80
CA ARG A 175 -3.95 -1.04 -18.99
C ARG A 175 -4.88 -2.22 -18.75
N THR A 176 -4.51 -3.41 -19.21
CA THR A 176 -5.31 -4.63 -19.05
C THR A 176 -5.45 -5.00 -17.58
N ILE A 177 -4.33 -5.01 -16.83
CA ILE A 177 -4.31 -5.30 -15.39
C ILE A 177 -5.11 -4.27 -14.58
N ALA A 178 -4.99 -2.98 -14.90
CA ALA A 178 -5.79 -1.93 -14.26
C ALA A 178 -7.30 -2.08 -14.52
N LEU A 179 -7.69 -2.44 -15.75
CA LEU A 179 -9.08 -2.71 -16.12
C LEU A 179 -9.63 -3.95 -15.40
N THR A 180 -8.91 -5.07 -15.41
CA THR A 180 -9.34 -6.30 -14.73
C THR A 180 -9.47 -6.11 -13.22
N GLY A 181 -8.48 -5.49 -12.57
CA GLY A 181 -8.53 -5.21 -11.12
C GLY A 181 -9.71 -4.30 -10.74
N SER A 182 -9.91 -3.19 -11.46
CA SER A 182 -11.03 -2.27 -11.17
C SER A 182 -12.41 -2.87 -11.52
N ALA A 183 -12.52 -3.66 -12.59
CA ALA A 183 -13.73 -4.39 -12.95
C ALA A 183 -14.14 -5.40 -11.87
N LEU A 184 -13.20 -6.25 -11.43
CA LEU A 184 -13.43 -7.23 -10.37
C LEU A 184 -13.79 -6.55 -9.04
N ASN A 185 -13.08 -5.48 -8.66
CA ASN A 185 -13.39 -4.73 -7.44
C ASN A 185 -14.80 -4.11 -7.46
N SER A 186 -15.28 -3.70 -8.65
CA SER A 186 -16.65 -3.22 -8.86
C SER A 186 -17.67 -4.35 -8.89
N LEU A 187 -17.35 -5.50 -9.49
CA LEU A 187 -18.23 -6.67 -9.53
C LEU A 187 -18.48 -7.25 -8.13
N GLY A 188 -17.42 -7.42 -7.33
CA GLY A 188 -17.55 -7.91 -5.95
C GLY A 188 -18.33 -6.94 -5.05
N ALA A 189 -18.23 -5.63 -5.29
CA ALA A 189 -19.08 -4.63 -4.65
C ALA A 189 -20.56 -4.82 -5.00
N TRP A 190 -20.90 -5.02 -6.29
CA TRP A 190 -22.27 -5.28 -6.72
C TRP A 190 -22.83 -6.62 -6.18
N VAL A 191 -22.02 -7.68 -6.12
CA VAL A 191 -22.45 -8.98 -5.57
C VAL A 191 -22.85 -8.87 -4.10
N LYS A 192 -22.17 -8.02 -3.30
CA LYS A 192 -22.52 -7.78 -1.89
C LYS A 192 -23.90 -7.16 -1.68
N LEU A 193 -24.48 -6.45 -2.65
CA LEU A 193 -25.86 -5.97 -2.54
C LEU A 193 -26.86 -7.15 -2.55
N GLY A 194 -26.46 -8.31 -3.05
CA GLY A 194 -27.24 -9.55 -2.95
C GLY A 194 -27.24 -10.19 -1.56
N SER A 195 -26.46 -9.70 -0.59
CA SER A 195 -26.34 -10.31 0.75
C SER A 195 -27.02 -9.54 1.89
N LEU A 196 -28.04 -8.73 1.55
CA LEU A 196 -28.82 -7.91 2.48
C LEU A 196 -29.88 -8.68 3.29
N GLN A 197 -29.70 -9.98 3.51
CA GLN A 197 -30.58 -10.81 4.36
C GLN A 197 -29.72 -11.71 5.28
N PRO A 198 -30.17 -12.01 6.53
CA PRO A 198 -29.40 -12.77 7.52
C PRO A 198 -28.84 -14.13 7.07
N HIS A 199 -29.50 -14.83 6.15
CA HIS A 199 -29.04 -16.15 5.68
C HIS A 199 -28.08 -16.08 4.46
N LEU A 200 -27.83 -14.88 3.90
CA LEU A 200 -27.07 -14.71 2.65
C LEU A 200 -25.58 -14.41 2.86
N PHE A 201 -25.02 -14.79 4.02
CA PHE A 201 -23.57 -14.76 4.27
C PHE A 201 -22.70 -15.40 3.15
N PRO A 202 -23.09 -16.52 2.49
CA PRO A 202 -22.33 -17.06 1.36
C PRO A 202 -22.21 -16.09 0.17
N VAL A 203 -23.20 -15.22 -0.04
CA VAL A 203 -23.16 -14.17 -1.08
C VAL A 203 -22.20 -13.05 -0.68
N THR A 204 -22.13 -12.70 0.62
CA THR A 204 -21.10 -11.81 1.17
C THR A 204 -19.70 -12.38 0.91
N MET A 205 -19.49 -13.67 1.22
CA MET A 205 -18.22 -14.35 1.01
C MET A 205 -17.84 -14.38 -0.47
N LEU A 206 -18.78 -14.69 -1.38
CA LEU A 206 -18.54 -14.66 -2.83
C LEU A 206 -18.12 -13.27 -3.33
N GLY A 207 -18.88 -12.23 -2.97
CA GLY A 207 -18.55 -10.85 -3.35
C GLY A 207 -17.21 -10.38 -2.76
N GLN A 208 -16.90 -10.81 -1.54
CA GLN A 208 -15.64 -10.52 -0.87
C GLN A 208 -14.46 -11.24 -1.53
N VAL A 209 -14.61 -12.51 -1.95
CA VAL A 209 -13.60 -13.25 -2.74
C VAL A 209 -13.37 -12.61 -4.11
N ILE A 210 -14.40 -12.07 -4.77
CA ILE A 210 -14.22 -11.36 -6.05
C ILE A 210 -13.38 -10.08 -5.84
N CYS A 211 -13.62 -9.33 -4.76
CA CYS A 211 -12.77 -8.19 -4.37
C CYS A 211 -11.35 -8.61 -3.91
N SER A 212 -11.22 -9.82 -3.36
CA SER A 212 -9.95 -10.38 -2.91
C SER A 212 -9.05 -10.73 -4.11
N VAL A 213 -9.60 -11.37 -5.14
CA VAL A 213 -8.92 -11.59 -6.43
C VAL A 213 -8.54 -10.25 -7.08
N ALA A 214 -9.38 -9.21 -6.96
CA ALA A 214 -9.06 -7.87 -7.46
C ALA A 214 -7.82 -7.25 -6.78
N GLN A 215 -7.60 -7.49 -5.48
CA GLN A 215 -6.43 -6.98 -4.73
C GLN A 215 -5.10 -7.42 -5.36
N VAL A 216 -5.05 -8.62 -5.93
CA VAL A 216 -3.82 -9.20 -6.52
C VAL A 216 -3.32 -8.39 -7.71
N PHE A 217 -4.25 -7.88 -8.53
CA PHE A 217 -3.93 -6.94 -9.62
C PHE A 217 -3.46 -5.59 -9.05
N ILE A 218 -4.05 -5.15 -7.93
CA ILE A 218 -3.83 -3.83 -7.33
C ILE A 218 -2.46 -3.70 -6.67
N LEU A 219 -2.10 -4.56 -5.70
CA LEU A 219 -0.93 -4.33 -4.84
C LEU A 219 0.42 -4.38 -5.58
N GLY A 220 0.50 -5.10 -6.71
CA GLY A 220 1.72 -5.17 -7.53
C GLY A 220 1.93 -3.99 -8.49
N MET A 221 0.92 -3.14 -8.70
CA MET A 221 0.98 -2.04 -9.68
C MET A 221 1.78 -0.77 -9.28
N PRO A 222 1.95 -0.34 -8.01
CA PRO A 222 2.55 0.96 -7.67
C PRO A 222 3.93 1.21 -8.30
N SER A 223 4.87 0.27 -8.14
CA SER A 223 6.23 0.38 -8.69
C SER A 223 6.22 0.35 -10.22
N ARG A 224 5.45 -0.55 -10.84
CA ARG A 224 5.29 -0.63 -12.30
C ARG A 224 4.64 0.63 -12.90
N ILE A 225 3.66 1.26 -12.25
CA ILE A 225 3.10 2.54 -12.71
C ILE A 225 4.18 3.63 -12.66
N ALA A 226 4.90 3.74 -11.54
CA ALA A 226 5.98 4.70 -11.38
C ALA A 226 7.07 4.49 -12.44
N SER A 227 7.54 3.25 -12.63
CA SER A 227 8.61 2.89 -13.56
C SER A 227 8.23 2.97 -15.05
N VAL A 228 6.94 3.14 -15.39
CA VAL A 228 6.44 3.28 -16.78
C VAL A 228 6.04 4.72 -17.12
N TRP A 229 5.51 5.48 -16.16
CA TRP A 229 4.92 6.81 -16.39
C TRP A 229 5.73 8.00 -15.89
N PHE A 230 6.81 7.77 -15.12
CA PHE A 230 7.62 8.80 -14.49
C PHE A 230 9.12 8.64 -14.80
N GLY A 231 9.87 9.74 -14.73
CA GLY A 231 11.33 9.72 -14.79
C GLY A 231 11.92 9.47 -13.40
N ALA A 232 13.17 8.99 -13.33
CA ALA A 232 13.82 8.50 -12.09
C ALA A 232 13.57 9.37 -10.85
N ASN A 233 13.75 10.70 -10.97
CA ASN A 233 13.61 11.68 -9.88
C ASN A 233 12.18 11.81 -9.31
N GLU A 234 11.17 11.18 -9.93
CA GLU A 234 9.76 11.23 -9.54
C GLU A 234 9.18 9.82 -9.28
N VAL A 235 9.97 8.74 -9.47
CA VAL A 235 9.52 7.35 -9.31
C VAL A 235 9.13 7.06 -7.86
N SER A 236 9.99 7.38 -6.88
CA SER A 236 9.67 7.17 -5.46
C SER A 236 8.38 7.91 -5.08
N THR A 237 8.27 9.21 -5.40
CA THR A 237 7.06 10.01 -5.13
C THR A 237 5.79 9.43 -5.74
N ALA A 238 5.84 8.97 -7.00
CA ALA A 238 4.71 8.36 -7.68
C ALA A 238 4.30 7.01 -7.06
N CYS A 239 5.29 6.20 -6.66
CA CYS A 239 5.09 4.94 -5.95
C CYS A 239 4.48 5.18 -4.56
N SER A 240 5.03 6.13 -3.78
CA SER A 240 4.53 6.48 -2.44
C SER A 240 3.07 6.92 -2.48
N ILE A 241 2.68 7.78 -3.43
CA ILE A 241 1.27 8.22 -3.58
C ILE A 241 0.36 7.01 -3.89
N ALA A 242 0.79 6.13 -4.80
CA ALA A 242 0.06 4.92 -5.16
C ALA A 242 -0.11 3.94 -3.98
N VAL A 243 0.92 3.78 -3.14
CA VAL A 243 0.86 2.97 -1.91
C VAL A 243 -0.01 3.65 -0.82
N PHE A 244 0.13 4.96 -0.63
CA PHE A 244 -0.69 5.72 0.33
C PHE A 244 -2.18 5.72 -0.01
N GLY A 245 -2.55 5.57 -1.29
CA GLY A 245 -3.95 5.31 -1.67
C GLY A 245 -4.52 4.06 -0.98
N ASN A 246 -3.73 2.99 -0.86
CA ASN A 246 -4.15 1.77 -0.16
C ASN A 246 -4.34 2.03 1.35
N GLN A 247 -3.34 2.64 2.00
CA GLN A 247 -3.40 2.99 3.42
C GLN A 247 -4.59 3.91 3.75
N LEU A 248 -4.88 4.91 2.90
CA LEU A 248 -6.05 5.77 3.07
C LEU A 248 -7.37 4.99 2.96
N GLY A 249 -7.41 3.89 2.21
CA GLY A 249 -8.56 2.99 2.12
C GLY A 249 -8.79 2.21 3.41
N ILE A 250 -7.71 1.70 4.03
CA ILE A 250 -7.73 1.07 5.36
C ILE A 250 -8.25 2.10 6.40
N ALA A 251 -7.70 3.32 6.39
CA ALA A 251 -8.06 4.40 7.31
C ALA A 251 -9.56 4.78 7.22
N ILE A 252 -10.09 4.95 6.00
CA ILE A 252 -11.52 5.22 5.78
C ILE A 252 -12.36 3.98 6.13
N GLY A 253 -11.84 2.77 5.87
CA GLY A 253 -12.45 1.48 6.21
C GLY A 253 -12.63 1.23 7.70
N PHE A 254 -11.81 1.85 8.55
CA PHE A 254 -12.04 1.86 10.00
C PHE A 254 -13.06 2.91 10.45
N LEU A 255 -13.09 4.09 9.84
CA LEU A 255 -13.94 5.20 10.29
C LEU A 255 -15.41 5.09 9.83
N VAL A 256 -15.62 4.76 8.55
CA VAL A 256 -16.94 4.92 7.91
C VAL A 256 -17.94 3.82 8.29
N PRO A 257 -17.60 2.51 8.32
CA PRO A 257 -18.57 1.48 8.66
C PRO A 257 -19.20 1.63 10.06
N PRO A 258 -18.46 1.91 11.16
CA PRO A 258 -19.07 2.16 12.47
C PRO A 258 -19.98 3.40 12.53
N VAL A 259 -19.78 4.37 11.64
CA VAL A 259 -20.57 5.62 11.59
C VAL A 259 -21.80 5.48 10.69
N LEU A 260 -21.73 4.68 9.62
CA LEU A 260 -22.86 4.43 8.71
C LEU A 260 -23.76 3.29 9.18
N VAL A 261 -23.20 2.30 9.89
CA VAL A 261 -23.90 1.10 10.36
C VAL A 261 -23.81 1.04 11.89
N PRO A 262 -24.68 1.77 12.61
CA PRO A 262 -24.75 1.71 14.07
C PRO A 262 -25.27 0.35 14.55
N ASN A 263 -24.90 -0.04 15.77
CA ASN A 263 -25.31 -1.30 16.40
C ASN A 263 -26.79 -1.26 16.80
N ILE A 264 -27.67 -1.71 15.90
CA ILE A 264 -29.14 -1.72 16.06
C ILE A 264 -29.64 -3.17 16.22
N LYS A 265 -30.51 -3.41 17.20
CA LYS A 265 -31.14 -4.73 17.45
C LYS A 265 -32.17 -5.15 16.40
N ASP A 266 -32.84 -4.17 15.81
CA ASP A 266 -33.83 -4.32 14.73
C ASP A 266 -33.11 -4.69 13.42
N GLN A 267 -33.35 -5.90 12.92
CA GLN A 267 -32.64 -6.43 11.74
C GLN A 267 -33.03 -5.75 10.43
N ASP A 268 -34.26 -5.24 10.28
CA ASP A 268 -34.70 -4.55 9.06
C ASP A 268 -34.05 -3.17 8.96
N LYS A 269 -33.98 -2.44 10.08
CA LYS A 269 -33.23 -1.18 10.16
C LYS A 269 -31.73 -1.42 9.97
N LEU A 270 -31.18 -2.50 10.52
CA LEU A 270 -29.77 -2.84 10.33
C LEU A 270 -29.47 -3.20 8.85
N ALA A 271 -30.34 -3.97 8.20
CA ALA A 271 -30.25 -4.26 6.75
C ALA A 271 -30.29 -2.98 5.92
N TYR A 272 -31.15 -2.02 6.27
CA TYR A 272 -31.22 -0.71 5.60
C TYR A 272 -29.89 0.06 5.70
N HIS A 273 -29.29 0.14 6.90
CA HIS A 273 -28.00 0.80 7.09
C HIS A 273 -26.85 0.09 6.35
N ILE A 274 -26.80 -1.25 6.37
CA ILE A 274 -25.85 -2.05 5.57
C ILE A 274 -26.06 -1.79 4.07
N SER A 275 -27.31 -1.68 3.61
CA SER A 275 -27.62 -1.41 2.20
C SER A 275 -27.09 -0.06 1.74
N ILE A 276 -27.24 1.01 2.54
CA ILE A 276 -26.69 2.34 2.23
C ILE A 276 -25.18 2.25 2.02
N MET A 277 -24.48 1.59 2.94
CA MET A 277 -23.03 1.39 2.84
C MET A 277 -22.66 0.64 1.55
N PHE A 278 -23.33 -0.47 1.24
CA PHE A 278 -23.07 -1.27 0.03
C PHE A 278 -23.39 -0.50 -1.26
N TYR A 279 -24.51 0.25 -1.34
CA TYR A 279 -24.83 1.11 -2.49
C TYR A 279 -23.76 2.20 -2.72
N ILE A 280 -23.27 2.84 -1.65
CA ILE A 280 -22.19 3.84 -1.75
C ILE A 280 -20.91 3.20 -2.31
N ILE A 281 -20.50 2.03 -1.79
CA ILE A 281 -19.31 1.32 -2.26
C ILE A 281 -19.44 0.93 -3.73
N ALA A 282 -20.58 0.34 -4.13
CA ALA A 282 -20.82 -0.09 -5.51
C ALA A 282 -20.85 1.10 -6.49
N GLY A 283 -21.47 2.22 -6.10
CA GLY A 283 -21.46 3.46 -6.88
C GLY A 283 -20.05 4.03 -7.06
N VAL A 284 -19.26 4.11 -5.98
CA VAL A 284 -17.86 4.58 -6.02
C VAL A 284 -16.98 3.65 -6.84
N ALA A 285 -17.09 2.33 -6.68
CA ALA A 285 -16.33 1.35 -7.45
C ALA A 285 -16.66 1.41 -8.95
N THR A 286 -17.95 1.59 -9.30
CA THR A 286 -18.40 1.73 -10.69
C THR A 286 -17.87 3.01 -11.33
N LEU A 287 -17.95 4.14 -10.62
CA LEU A 287 -17.37 5.41 -11.07
C LEU A 287 -15.85 5.30 -11.30
N LEU A 288 -15.14 4.63 -10.40
CA LEU A 288 -13.70 4.42 -10.51
C LEU A 288 -13.33 3.49 -11.67
N PHE A 289 -14.10 2.44 -11.93
CA PHE A 289 -13.93 1.59 -13.12
C PHE A 289 -14.11 2.39 -14.42
N ILE A 290 -15.15 3.23 -14.51
CA ILE A 290 -15.37 4.14 -15.65
C ILE A 290 -14.19 5.12 -15.81
N LEU A 291 -13.66 5.68 -14.71
CA LEU A 291 -12.47 6.52 -14.73
C LEU A 291 -11.22 5.77 -15.18
N VAL A 292 -11.04 4.48 -14.84
CA VAL A 292 -9.95 3.65 -15.37
C VAL A 292 -10.09 3.48 -16.90
N ILE A 293 -11.27 3.15 -17.42
CA ILE A 293 -11.52 3.04 -18.87
C ILE A 293 -11.07 4.31 -19.61
N ILE A 294 -11.42 5.49 -19.08
CA ILE A 294 -11.16 6.80 -19.67
C ILE A 294 -9.70 7.26 -19.49
N VAL A 295 -9.10 7.05 -18.31
CA VAL A 295 -7.82 7.64 -17.89
C VAL A 295 -6.62 6.70 -18.09
N PHE A 296 -6.75 5.41 -17.80
CA PHE A 296 -5.64 4.47 -18.00
C PHE A 296 -5.33 4.28 -19.49
N LYS A 297 -4.03 4.29 -19.79
CA LYS A 297 -3.44 3.88 -21.08
C LYS A 297 -2.23 3.01 -20.77
N GLU A 298 -1.80 2.26 -21.78
CA GLU A 298 -0.72 1.29 -21.61
C GLU A 298 0.60 1.97 -21.25
N LYS A 299 1.03 2.90 -22.10
CA LYS A 299 2.24 3.72 -21.91
C LYS A 299 1.97 5.17 -22.31
N PRO A 300 2.74 6.14 -21.78
CA PRO A 300 2.71 7.51 -22.29
C PRO A 300 3.10 7.56 -23.78
N LYS A 301 2.64 8.59 -24.51
CA LYS A 301 2.96 8.75 -25.96
C LYS A 301 4.45 8.90 -26.26
N HIS A 302 5.25 9.30 -25.27
CA HIS A 302 6.71 9.41 -25.35
C HIS A 302 7.29 8.78 -24.07
N PRO A 303 8.42 8.02 -24.15
CA PRO A 303 9.02 7.40 -22.97
C PRO A 303 9.55 8.47 -21.98
N PRO A 304 9.36 8.31 -20.65
CA PRO A 304 9.75 9.35 -19.70
C PRO A 304 11.26 9.40 -19.38
N SER A 305 12.07 8.42 -19.79
CA SER A 305 13.53 8.47 -19.65
C SER A 305 14.29 7.63 -20.69
N ARG A 306 15.56 8.01 -20.92
CA ARG A 306 16.51 7.29 -21.78
C ARG A 306 16.89 5.92 -21.22
N ALA A 307 16.89 5.77 -19.89
CA ALA A 307 17.13 4.51 -19.20
C ALA A 307 16.00 3.49 -19.48
N GLN A 308 14.73 3.92 -19.42
CA GLN A 308 13.59 3.06 -19.77
C GLN A 308 13.63 2.61 -21.24
N SER A 309 13.97 3.50 -22.19
CA SER A 309 14.13 3.07 -23.58
C SER A 309 15.24 2.05 -23.77
N LEU A 310 16.31 2.11 -22.97
CA LEU A 310 17.37 1.11 -23.00
C LEU A 310 16.93 -0.19 -22.32
N SER A 311 16.25 -0.15 -21.18
CA SER A 311 15.73 -1.36 -20.52
C SER A 311 14.63 -2.06 -21.33
N TYR A 312 13.84 -1.34 -22.13
CA TYR A 312 12.91 -1.95 -23.09
C TYR A 312 13.62 -2.55 -24.32
N ALA A 313 14.76 -2.01 -24.74
CA ALA A 313 15.57 -2.57 -25.82
C ALA A 313 16.45 -3.76 -25.39
N LEU A 314 16.82 -3.81 -24.11
CA LEU A 314 17.60 -4.89 -23.48
C LEU A 314 16.73 -5.91 -22.71
N ALA A 315 15.40 -5.77 -22.73
CA ALA A 315 14.48 -6.76 -22.17
C ALA A 315 14.45 -8.01 -23.05
N SER A 316 15.40 -8.92 -22.83
CA SER A 316 15.37 -10.24 -23.44
C SER A 316 14.13 -11.01 -23.01
N THR A 317 13.37 -11.51 -23.99
CA THR A 317 12.08 -12.18 -23.81
C THR A 317 12.14 -13.43 -22.93
N ASP A 318 13.34 -14.01 -22.76
CA ASP A 318 13.59 -15.32 -22.17
C ASP A 318 14.18 -15.28 -20.74
N ALA A 319 14.05 -14.14 -20.06
CA ALA A 319 14.35 -14.03 -18.62
C ALA A 319 13.31 -14.82 -17.79
N SER A 320 13.47 -16.15 -17.73
CA SER A 320 12.55 -17.06 -17.04
C SER A 320 12.22 -16.59 -15.62
N TYR A 321 10.94 -16.30 -15.39
CA TYR A 321 10.43 -15.70 -14.15
C TYR A 321 10.80 -16.52 -12.90
N LEU A 322 10.75 -17.85 -13.03
CA LEU A 322 11.16 -18.80 -11.98
C LEU A 322 12.67 -18.72 -11.68
N SER A 323 13.51 -18.47 -12.70
CA SER A 323 14.95 -18.31 -12.51
C SER A 323 15.30 -17.04 -11.72
N SER A 324 14.56 -15.95 -11.91
CA SER A 324 14.68 -14.77 -11.03
C SER A 324 14.25 -15.10 -9.61
N ILE A 325 13.09 -15.74 -9.39
CA ILE A 325 12.64 -16.17 -8.04
C ILE A 325 13.71 -17.03 -7.35
N ILE A 326 14.34 -17.97 -8.06
CA ILE A 326 15.44 -18.80 -7.52
C ILE A 326 16.68 -17.95 -7.17
N ARG A 327 16.95 -16.83 -7.84
CA ARG A 327 18.01 -15.88 -7.44
C ARG A 327 17.64 -15.09 -6.18
N PHE A 328 16.39 -14.62 -6.07
CA PHE A 328 15.89 -13.95 -4.87
C PHE A 328 16.09 -14.83 -3.62
N PHE A 329 15.65 -16.09 -3.66
CA PHE A 329 15.79 -17.02 -2.53
C PHE A 329 17.23 -17.54 -2.29
N LYS A 330 18.18 -17.27 -3.19
CA LYS A 330 19.62 -17.50 -2.94
C LYS A 330 20.29 -16.36 -2.16
N ASN A 331 19.68 -15.17 -2.08
CA ASN A 331 20.19 -14.07 -1.27
C ASN A 331 19.66 -14.17 0.17
N LEU A 332 20.49 -14.63 1.10
CA LEU A 332 20.13 -14.78 2.51
C LEU A 332 19.66 -13.48 3.16
N ASN A 333 20.24 -12.32 2.80
CA ASN A 333 19.81 -11.02 3.32
C ASN A 333 18.39 -10.67 2.85
N PHE A 334 18.04 -11.01 1.60
CA PHE A 334 16.68 -10.86 1.10
C PHE A 334 15.71 -11.86 1.75
N VAL A 335 16.08 -13.13 1.93
CA VAL A 335 15.23 -14.13 2.60
C VAL A 335 14.94 -13.73 4.05
N LEU A 336 15.94 -13.23 4.78
CA LEU A 336 15.74 -12.66 6.11
C LEU A 336 14.79 -11.46 6.06
N LEU A 337 14.96 -10.52 5.12
CA LEU A 337 14.05 -9.37 4.96
C LEU A 337 12.62 -9.79 4.60
N VAL A 338 12.43 -10.81 3.75
CA VAL A 338 11.10 -11.38 3.43
C VAL A 338 10.43 -11.88 4.70
N ILE A 339 11.15 -12.65 5.54
CA ILE A 339 10.63 -13.18 6.80
C ILE A 339 10.31 -12.06 7.79
N THR A 340 11.22 -11.12 8.03
CA THR A 340 11.00 -10.03 9.00
C THR A 340 9.92 -9.06 8.53
N TYR A 341 9.83 -8.80 7.22
CA TYR A 341 8.73 -8.05 6.66
C TYR A 341 7.39 -8.76 6.86
N GLY A 342 7.34 -10.07 6.59
CA GLY A 342 6.16 -10.88 6.83
C GLY A 342 5.71 -10.86 8.30
N LEU A 343 6.64 -10.99 9.24
CA LEU A 343 6.37 -10.93 10.68
C LEU A 343 5.76 -9.58 11.11
N ASN A 344 6.29 -8.44 10.63
CA ASN A 344 5.76 -7.12 10.99
C ASN A 344 4.42 -6.82 10.29
N ALA A 345 4.39 -6.95 8.96
CA ALA A 345 3.21 -6.63 8.16
C ALA A 345 2.03 -7.60 8.45
N GLY A 346 2.31 -8.88 8.66
CA GLY A 346 1.31 -9.87 9.08
C GLY A 346 0.76 -9.58 10.48
N ALA A 347 1.59 -9.12 11.42
CA ALA A 347 1.12 -8.68 12.74
C ALA A 347 0.23 -7.43 12.63
N PHE A 348 0.55 -6.50 11.71
CA PHE A 348 -0.31 -5.35 11.41
C PHE A 348 -1.65 -5.77 10.79
N TYR A 349 -1.68 -6.77 9.91
CA TYR A 349 -2.91 -7.29 9.32
C TYR A 349 -3.81 -8.00 10.35
N ALA A 350 -3.22 -8.79 11.25
CA ALA A 350 -3.94 -9.43 12.34
C ALA A 350 -4.50 -8.41 13.34
N LEU A 351 -3.65 -7.46 13.80
CA LEU A 351 -4.05 -6.33 14.62
C LEU A 351 -5.20 -5.54 13.99
N SER A 352 -5.11 -5.25 12.69
CA SER A 352 -6.13 -4.49 11.95
C SER A 352 -7.46 -5.23 11.84
N THR A 353 -7.42 -6.54 11.61
CA THR A 353 -8.64 -7.37 11.51
C THR A 353 -9.32 -7.52 12.87
N LEU A 354 -8.54 -7.67 13.95
CA LEU A 354 -9.03 -7.97 15.30
C LEU A 354 -9.19 -6.72 16.20
N LEU A 355 -8.88 -5.52 15.71
CA LEU A 355 -8.86 -4.28 16.51
C LEU A 355 -10.20 -3.99 17.21
N THR A 356 -11.29 -3.95 16.44
CA THR A 356 -12.63 -3.69 16.97
C THR A 356 -13.00 -4.69 18.06
N ARG A 357 -12.64 -5.97 17.87
CA ARG A 357 -12.85 -7.06 18.83
C ARG A 357 -12.10 -6.81 20.14
N MET A 358 -10.83 -6.41 20.06
CA MET A 358 -9.99 -6.10 21.22
C MET A 358 -10.43 -4.85 21.99
N VAL A 359 -10.92 -3.81 21.30
CA VAL A 359 -11.42 -2.59 21.96
C VAL A 359 -12.75 -2.86 22.65
N ILE A 360 -13.73 -3.44 21.96
CA ILE A 360 -15.07 -3.71 22.53
C ILE A 360 -15.01 -4.65 23.75
N SER A 361 -14.04 -5.57 23.78
CA SER A 361 -13.80 -6.46 24.93
C SER A 361 -13.44 -5.74 26.24
N HIS A 362 -13.07 -4.46 26.21
CA HIS A 362 -12.79 -3.63 27.39
C HIS A 362 -13.69 -2.38 27.46
N TYR A 363 -14.19 -1.91 26.31
CA TYR A 363 -15.02 -0.73 26.17
C TYR A 363 -16.32 -1.09 25.38
N PRO A 364 -17.32 -1.72 26.03
CA PRO A 364 -18.55 -2.13 25.36
C PRO A 364 -19.35 -0.92 24.85
N GLY A 365 -19.84 -0.99 23.61
CA GLY A 365 -20.61 0.11 22.97
C GLY A 365 -19.76 1.22 22.35
N GLU A 366 -18.43 1.06 22.31
CA GLU A 366 -17.49 2.03 21.74
C GLU A 366 -17.04 1.69 20.30
N GLU A 367 -17.90 1.04 19.49
CA GLU A 367 -17.64 0.69 18.08
C GLU A 367 -17.03 1.86 17.28
N VAL A 368 -17.61 3.06 17.42
CA VAL A 368 -17.17 4.27 16.71
C VAL A 368 -15.77 4.71 17.16
N ASN A 369 -15.46 4.58 18.45
CA ASN A 369 -14.13 4.91 18.96
C ASN A 369 -13.10 3.81 18.68
N ALA A 370 -13.48 2.53 18.59
CA ALA A 370 -12.63 1.47 18.06
C ALA A 370 -12.23 1.73 16.59
N GLY A 371 -13.18 2.13 15.75
CA GLY A 371 -12.91 2.59 14.39
C GLY A 371 -12.01 3.83 14.33
N ARG A 372 -12.20 4.80 15.24
CA ARG A 372 -11.30 5.96 15.35
C ARG A 372 -9.89 5.58 15.80
N ILE A 373 -9.71 4.59 16.68
CA ILE A 373 -8.38 4.07 17.06
C ILE A 373 -7.69 3.45 15.82
N GLY A 374 -8.43 2.71 14.99
CA GLY A 374 -7.91 2.16 13.72
C GLY A 374 -7.48 3.25 12.73
N LEU A 375 -8.30 4.29 12.60
CA LEU A 375 -7.96 5.51 11.85
C LEU A 375 -6.65 6.15 12.38
N THR A 376 -6.51 6.28 13.71
CA THR A 376 -5.32 6.87 14.35
C THR A 376 -4.05 6.03 14.09
N ILE A 377 -4.12 4.69 14.19
CA ILE A 377 -3.01 3.78 13.86
C ILE A 377 -2.51 4.04 12.44
N VAL A 378 -3.41 4.08 11.46
CA VAL A 378 -3.05 4.19 10.04
C VAL A 378 -2.58 5.60 9.66
N LEU A 379 -3.21 6.66 10.18
CA LEU A 379 -2.79 8.04 9.88
C LEU A 379 -1.44 8.40 10.52
N ALA A 380 -1.22 8.02 11.78
CA ALA A 380 0.10 8.16 12.42
C ALA A 380 1.15 7.35 11.64
N GLY A 381 0.75 6.16 11.18
CA GLY A 381 1.48 5.30 10.25
C GLY A 381 1.96 5.97 8.97
N MET A 382 1.05 6.62 8.24
CA MET A 382 1.38 7.35 7.01
C MET A 382 2.38 8.50 7.28
N LEU A 383 2.29 9.15 8.44
CA LEU A 383 3.28 10.15 8.85
C LEU A 383 4.65 9.52 9.16
N GLY A 384 4.68 8.39 9.87
CA GLY A 384 5.91 7.64 10.15
C GLY A 384 6.61 7.14 8.89
N ALA A 385 5.84 6.66 7.92
CA ALA A 385 6.31 6.29 6.58
C ALA A 385 7.00 7.47 5.86
N VAL A 386 6.37 8.66 5.83
CA VAL A 386 6.94 9.85 5.19
C VAL A 386 8.22 10.30 5.89
N ILE A 387 8.23 10.34 7.23
CA ILE A 387 9.40 10.77 8.01
C ILE A 387 10.57 9.78 7.82
N SER A 388 10.31 8.47 7.91
CA SER A 388 11.33 7.44 7.77
C SER A 388 11.88 7.36 6.33
N GLY A 389 11.03 7.61 5.32
CA GLY A 389 11.47 7.78 3.93
C GLY A 389 12.40 8.99 3.76
N ILE A 390 12.00 10.18 4.22
CA ILE A 390 12.85 11.40 4.15
C ILE A 390 14.16 11.23 4.91
N TRP A 391 14.15 10.52 6.04
CA TRP A 391 15.34 10.16 6.80
C TRP A 391 16.29 9.28 5.97
N LEU A 392 15.79 8.14 5.48
CA LEU A 392 16.57 7.23 4.64
C LEU A 392 17.06 7.88 3.36
N ASP A 393 16.30 8.80 2.77
CA ASP A 393 16.72 9.49 1.57
C ASP A 393 17.98 10.34 1.78
N ARG A 394 18.16 10.85 3.01
CA ARG A 394 19.35 11.62 3.43
C ARG A 394 20.47 10.74 3.99
N THR A 395 20.17 9.74 4.82
CA THR A 395 21.20 8.96 5.55
C THR A 395 21.67 7.69 4.84
N LYS A 396 20.82 7.10 4.00
CA LYS A 396 20.97 5.76 3.40
C LYS A 396 21.20 4.60 4.40
N THR A 397 20.93 4.82 5.69
CA THR A 397 21.08 3.83 6.79
C THR A 397 19.90 2.84 6.83
N TYR A 398 19.74 2.07 5.75
CA TYR A 398 18.59 1.19 5.53
C TYR A 398 18.41 0.15 6.65
N LYS A 399 19.48 -0.54 7.04
CA LYS A 399 19.44 -1.54 8.13
C LYS A 399 19.09 -0.90 9.47
N GLU A 400 19.80 0.16 9.84
CA GLU A 400 19.73 0.76 11.17
C GLU A 400 18.35 1.35 11.41
N THR A 401 17.81 2.06 10.41
CA THR A 401 16.46 2.65 10.47
C THR A 401 15.39 1.55 10.53
N THR A 402 15.53 0.50 9.71
CA THR A 402 14.61 -0.66 9.73
C THR A 402 14.60 -1.34 11.10
N LEU A 403 15.77 -1.56 11.71
CA LEU A 403 15.91 -2.18 13.03
C LEU A 403 15.33 -1.30 14.15
N VAL A 404 15.60 0.00 14.15
CA VAL A 404 15.06 0.94 15.14
C VAL A 404 13.53 1.02 15.04
N VAL A 405 12.98 1.12 13.82
CA VAL A 405 11.53 1.12 13.60
C VAL A 405 10.90 -0.21 14.05
N TYR A 406 11.58 -1.35 13.87
CA TYR A 406 11.13 -2.65 14.37
C TYR A 406 11.09 -2.70 15.91
N ILE A 407 12.16 -2.26 16.58
CA ILE A 407 12.23 -2.23 18.05
C ILE A 407 11.17 -1.29 18.63
N MET A 408 10.97 -0.10 18.02
CA MET A 408 9.92 0.83 18.43
C MET A 408 8.51 0.30 18.16
N THR A 409 8.31 -0.53 17.13
CA THR A 409 7.06 -1.27 16.89
C THR A 409 6.78 -2.25 18.02
N LEU A 410 7.78 -3.04 18.44
CA LEU A 410 7.66 -3.98 19.55
C LEU A 410 7.35 -3.26 20.88
N VAL A 411 8.08 -2.19 21.20
CA VAL A 411 7.82 -1.36 22.39
C VAL A 411 6.41 -0.76 22.33
N GLY A 412 5.98 -0.25 21.18
CA GLY A 412 4.62 0.24 20.96
C GLY A 412 3.55 -0.82 21.22
N MET A 413 3.75 -2.05 20.73
CA MET A 413 2.83 -3.18 20.93
C MET A 413 2.74 -3.60 22.41
N VAL A 414 3.88 -3.66 23.12
CA VAL A 414 3.92 -3.94 24.56
C VAL A 414 3.17 -2.86 25.35
N VAL A 415 3.46 -1.58 25.10
CA VAL A 415 2.81 -0.45 25.79
C VAL A 415 1.31 -0.39 25.49
N TYR A 416 0.90 -0.52 24.23
CA TYR A 416 -0.51 -0.60 23.83
C TYR A 416 -1.23 -1.73 24.61
N THR A 417 -0.62 -2.92 24.67
CA THR A 417 -1.18 -4.07 25.39
C THR A 417 -1.31 -3.82 26.90
N SER A 418 -0.30 -3.22 27.52
CA SER A 418 -0.31 -2.87 28.95
C SER A 418 -1.26 -1.72 29.30
N THR A 419 -1.71 -0.92 28.32
CA THR A 419 -2.62 0.21 28.57
C THR A 419 -4.07 -0.03 28.17
N LEU A 420 -4.34 -1.03 27.31
CA LEU A 420 -5.66 -1.30 26.75
C LEU A 420 -6.72 -1.54 27.84
N ASN A 421 -6.36 -2.22 28.92
CA ASN A 421 -7.23 -2.58 30.05
C ASN A 421 -7.36 -1.50 31.15
N LEU A 422 -6.71 -0.33 31.03
CA LEU A 422 -6.69 0.69 32.08
C LEU A 422 -7.99 1.51 32.22
N GLY A 423 -9.02 1.24 31.41
CA GLY A 423 -10.29 1.99 31.43
C GLY A 423 -10.15 3.45 30.94
N HIS A 424 -9.05 3.80 30.30
CA HIS A 424 -8.75 5.17 29.85
C HIS A 424 -8.54 5.22 28.33
N LEU A 425 -9.67 5.33 27.60
CA LEU A 425 -9.73 5.31 26.15
C LEU A 425 -8.73 6.28 25.46
N TRP A 426 -8.49 7.47 26.04
CA TRP A 426 -7.53 8.44 25.52
C TRP A 426 -6.08 7.95 25.54
N VAL A 427 -5.71 7.09 26.50
CA VAL A 427 -4.39 6.44 26.54
C VAL A 427 -4.27 5.43 25.40
N VAL A 428 -5.34 4.69 25.12
CA VAL A 428 -5.39 3.74 24.00
C VAL A 428 -5.17 4.46 22.67
N PHE A 429 -5.79 5.64 22.46
CA PHE A 429 -5.53 6.47 21.27
C PHE A 429 -4.06 6.87 21.12
N ILE A 430 -3.40 7.34 22.19
CA ILE A 430 -2.00 7.77 22.15
C ILE A 430 -1.08 6.57 21.88
N THR A 431 -1.27 5.47 22.58
CA THR A 431 -0.41 4.28 22.47
C THR A 431 -0.60 3.58 21.12
N ALA A 432 -1.83 3.48 20.62
CA ALA A 432 -2.12 2.94 19.30
C ALA A 432 -1.57 3.84 18.17
N GLY A 433 -1.67 5.16 18.29
CA GLY A 433 -1.04 6.09 17.34
C GLY A 433 0.49 5.97 17.32
N ALA A 434 1.13 5.92 18.50
CA ALA A 434 2.57 5.75 18.63
C ALA A 434 3.05 4.40 18.07
N MET A 435 2.32 3.30 18.34
CA MET A 435 2.58 1.99 17.75
C MET A 435 2.41 2.02 16.23
N GLY A 436 1.30 2.56 15.72
CA GLY A 436 0.96 2.59 14.30
C GLY A 436 1.97 3.37 13.45
N PHE A 437 2.50 4.47 13.98
CA PHE A 437 3.58 5.28 13.41
C PHE A 437 4.79 4.43 13.00
N PHE A 438 5.28 3.57 13.89
CA PHE A 438 6.40 2.69 13.60
C PHE A 438 5.96 1.46 12.79
N MET A 439 4.87 0.81 13.20
CA MET A 439 4.43 -0.48 12.65
C MET A 439 4.09 -0.41 11.15
N THR A 440 3.40 0.64 10.72
CA THR A 440 3.08 0.82 9.29
C THR A 440 4.05 1.75 8.56
N GLY A 441 4.82 2.56 9.30
CA GLY A 441 5.99 3.26 8.77
C GLY A 441 7.05 2.31 8.22
N TYR A 442 7.15 1.11 8.80
CA TYR A 442 7.99 0.01 8.35
C TYR A 442 7.67 -0.51 6.93
N LEU A 443 6.41 -0.42 6.47
CA LEU A 443 5.96 -1.04 5.21
C LEU A 443 6.71 -0.53 3.96
N PRO A 444 6.75 0.78 3.64
CA PRO A 444 7.56 1.28 2.52
C PRO A 444 9.07 1.11 2.74
N LEU A 445 9.53 1.10 3.99
CA LEU A 445 10.93 0.84 4.34
C LEU A 445 11.38 -0.55 3.88
N GLY A 446 10.54 -1.56 4.11
CA GLY A 446 10.77 -2.92 3.61
C GLY A 446 10.88 -2.97 2.08
N PHE A 447 10.04 -2.24 1.34
CA PHE A 447 10.12 -2.20 -0.12
C PHE A 447 11.40 -1.52 -0.63
N GLU A 448 11.82 -0.39 -0.06
CA GLU A 448 13.07 0.25 -0.49
C GLU A 448 14.31 -0.60 -0.18
N PHE A 449 14.37 -1.19 1.02
CA PHE A 449 15.49 -2.05 1.42
C PHE A 449 15.53 -3.34 0.57
N ALA A 450 14.36 -3.89 0.22
CA ALA A 450 14.26 -5.04 -0.68
C ALA A 450 14.81 -4.73 -2.07
N VAL A 451 14.44 -3.59 -2.68
CA VAL A 451 14.98 -3.14 -3.98
C VAL A 451 16.50 -2.99 -3.94
N GLU A 452 17.04 -2.43 -2.85
CA GLU A 452 18.48 -2.23 -2.68
C GLU A 452 19.26 -3.56 -2.58
N LEU A 453 18.74 -4.54 -1.83
CA LEU A 453 19.36 -5.88 -1.70
C LEU A 453 19.26 -6.74 -2.98
N THR A 454 18.23 -6.52 -3.80
CA THR A 454 17.91 -7.39 -4.95
C THR A 454 18.33 -6.83 -6.30
N TYR A 455 18.86 -5.61 -6.36
CA TYR A 455 19.36 -5.01 -7.59
C TYR A 455 20.38 -5.94 -8.31
N PRO A 456 20.27 -6.15 -9.65
CA PRO A 456 19.41 -5.46 -10.62
C PRO A 456 18.08 -6.18 -10.95
N GLU A 457 17.58 -7.10 -10.11
CA GLU A 457 16.33 -7.82 -10.36
C GLU A 457 15.06 -6.92 -10.24
N SER A 458 13.93 -7.40 -10.76
CA SER A 458 12.68 -6.64 -10.89
C SER A 458 12.10 -6.16 -9.54
N GLU A 459 11.98 -4.84 -9.36
CA GLU A 459 11.42 -4.19 -8.17
C GLU A 459 10.02 -4.74 -7.79
N GLY A 460 9.16 -4.96 -8.79
CA GLY A 460 7.80 -5.48 -8.59
C GLY A 460 7.75 -6.96 -8.18
N MET A 461 8.77 -7.75 -8.51
CA MET A 461 8.90 -9.13 -8.01
C MET A 461 9.39 -9.13 -6.56
N SER A 462 10.36 -8.25 -6.25
CA SER A 462 10.90 -8.04 -4.91
C SER A 462 9.79 -7.64 -3.92
N SER A 463 9.01 -6.60 -4.23
CA SER A 463 7.88 -6.18 -3.38
C SER A 463 6.73 -7.20 -3.37
N GLY A 464 6.48 -7.91 -4.48
CA GLY A 464 5.48 -8.98 -4.52
C GLY A 464 5.78 -10.12 -3.54
N LEU A 465 7.04 -10.59 -3.49
CA LEU A 465 7.48 -11.63 -2.56
C LEU A 465 7.41 -11.17 -1.09
N LEU A 466 7.74 -9.91 -0.79
CA LEU A 466 7.52 -9.32 0.53
C LEU A 466 6.03 -9.37 0.93
N ASN A 467 5.12 -8.97 0.02
CA ASN A 467 3.69 -9.05 0.27
C ASN A 467 3.21 -10.50 0.48
N VAL A 468 3.69 -11.49 -0.29
CA VAL A 468 3.34 -12.91 -0.06
C VAL A 468 3.66 -13.33 1.38
N SER A 469 4.82 -12.94 1.92
CA SER A 469 5.17 -13.24 3.31
C SER A 469 4.23 -12.55 4.31
N ALA A 470 3.89 -11.28 4.08
CA ALA A 470 2.92 -10.54 4.89
C ALA A 470 1.53 -11.21 4.91
N GLN A 471 1.07 -11.75 3.78
CA GLN A 471 -0.20 -12.47 3.69
C GLN A 471 -0.13 -13.83 4.42
N VAL A 472 0.98 -14.58 4.28
CA VAL A 472 1.17 -15.87 4.99
C VAL A 472 1.16 -15.67 6.51
N PHE A 473 1.97 -14.75 7.02
CA PHE A 473 1.98 -14.46 8.47
C PHE A 473 0.69 -13.78 8.93
N GLY A 474 0.05 -12.97 8.08
CA GLY A 474 -1.27 -12.38 8.36
C GLY A 474 -2.35 -13.44 8.61
N ILE A 475 -2.39 -14.51 7.81
CA ILE A 475 -3.32 -15.64 8.02
C ILE A 475 -3.00 -16.33 9.35
N ILE A 476 -1.74 -16.73 9.55
CA ILE A 476 -1.30 -17.45 10.76
C ILE A 476 -1.65 -16.64 12.01
N PHE A 477 -1.31 -15.35 12.03
CA PHE A 477 -1.54 -14.50 13.18
C PHE A 477 -3.02 -14.13 13.38
N THR A 478 -3.81 -13.91 12.32
CA THR A 478 -5.25 -13.65 12.47
C THR A 478 -5.96 -14.86 13.10
N ILE A 479 -5.64 -16.08 12.65
CA ILE A 479 -6.21 -17.31 13.22
C ILE A 479 -5.72 -17.51 14.66
N SER A 480 -4.40 -17.52 14.90
CA SER A 480 -3.85 -17.79 16.23
C SER A 480 -4.22 -16.72 17.26
N GLN A 481 -4.09 -15.44 16.92
CA GLN A 481 -4.47 -14.34 17.82
C GLN A 481 -5.98 -14.35 18.08
N GLY A 482 -6.82 -14.59 17.06
CA GLY A 482 -8.26 -14.69 17.22
C GLY A 482 -8.67 -15.82 18.18
N GLN A 483 -8.11 -17.03 17.98
CA GLN A 483 -8.37 -18.17 18.88
C GLN A 483 -7.83 -17.94 20.31
N ILE A 484 -6.71 -17.23 20.48
CA ILE A 484 -6.18 -16.89 21.81
C ILE A 484 -7.06 -15.83 22.51
N ILE A 485 -7.52 -14.80 21.78
CA ILE A 485 -8.45 -13.79 22.29
C ILE A 485 -9.72 -14.46 22.85
N ASP A 486 -10.23 -15.47 22.15
CA ASP A 486 -11.53 -16.07 22.45
C ASP A 486 -11.53 -16.99 23.67
N ASN A 487 -10.38 -17.63 23.95
CA ASN A 487 -10.23 -18.59 25.05
C ASN A 487 -9.47 -18.03 26.26
N TYR A 488 -8.62 -17.01 26.05
CA TYR A 488 -7.70 -16.47 27.07
C TYR A 488 -7.67 -14.93 27.15
N GLY A 489 -8.44 -14.25 26.30
CA GLY A 489 -8.53 -12.79 26.29
C GLY A 489 -7.43 -12.09 25.49
N THR A 490 -7.55 -10.77 25.48
CA THR A 490 -6.77 -9.82 24.66
C THR A 490 -5.28 -9.82 24.97
N THR A 491 -4.91 -9.84 26.26
CA THR A 491 -3.50 -9.72 26.69
C THR A 491 -2.63 -10.89 26.20
N PRO A 492 -3.02 -12.18 26.35
CA PRO A 492 -2.28 -13.29 25.75
C PRO A 492 -2.21 -13.23 24.22
N GLY A 493 -3.29 -12.81 23.54
CA GLY A 493 -3.31 -12.67 22.09
C GLY A 493 -2.30 -11.63 21.57
N ASN A 494 -2.12 -10.55 22.31
CA ASN A 494 -1.11 -9.54 21.99
C ASN A 494 0.31 -9.96 22.39
N ILE A 495 0.48 -10.69 23.49
CA ILE A 495 1.78 -11.27 23.87
C ILE A 495 2.29 -12.21 22.77
N PHE A 496 1.39 -12.99 22.16
CA PHE A 496 1.70 -13.81 20.98
C PHE A 496 2.28 -12.97 19.83
N LEU A 497 1.68 -11.82 19.49
CA LEU A 497 2.28 -10.90 18.49
C LEU A 497 3.64 -10.35 18.96
N CYS A 498 3.78 -9.97 20.23
CA CYS A 498 5.05 -9.46 20.77
C CYS A 498 6.20 -10.49 20.65
N VAL A 499 5.93 -11.78 20.83
CA VAL A 499 6.93 -12.85 20.63
C VAL A 499 7.42 -12.90 19.18
N PHE A 500 6.50 -12.87 18.20
CA PHE A 500 6.85 -12.89 16.79
C PHE A 500 7.49 -11.57 16.30
N LEU A 501 7.09 -10.42 16.86
CA LEU A 501 7.78 -9.14 16.63
C LEU A 501 9.19 -9.14 17.24
N THR A 502 9.40 -9.78 18.38
CA THR A 502 10.75 -9.94 18.98
C THR A 502 11.64 -10.81 18.08
N LEU A 503 11.13 -11.94 17.60
CA LEU A 503 11.83 -12.78 16.61
C LEU A 503 12.19 -11.98 15.35
N GLY A 504 11.26 -11.18 14.83
CA GLY A 504 11.50 -10.34 13.65
C GLY A 504 12.55 -9.25 13.87
N ALA A 505 12.58 -8.61 15.05
CA ALA A 505 13.62 -7.65 15.41
C ALA A 505 15.01 -8.31 15.49
N VAL A 506 15.11 -9.49 16.11
CA VAL A 506 16.35 -10.28 16.19
C VAL A 506 16.83 -10.69 14.80
N LEU A 507 15.96 -11.23 13.95
CA LEU A 507 16.30 -11.60 12.56
C LEU A 507 16.71 -10.37 11.73
N THR A 508 16.10 -9.20 11.96
CA THR A 508 16.45 -7.93 11.28
C THR A 508 17.88 -7.49 11.64
N ALA A 509 18.34 -7.72 12.87
CA ALA A 509 19.70 -7.40 13.28
C ALA A 509 20.78 -8.22 12.52
N PHE A 510 20.45 -9.43 12.04
CA PHE A 510 21.36 -10.28 11.27
C PHE A 510 21.47 -9.92 9.77
N ILE A 511 20.50 -9.17 9.20
CA ILE A 511 20.55 -8.73 7.81
C ILE A 511 21.79 -7.84 7.59
N LYS A 512 22.55 -8.04 6.50
CA LYS A 512 23.62 -7.11 6.08
C LYS A 512 23.08 -6.07 5.10
N ALA A 513 23.55 -4.83 5.23
CA ALA A 513 23.17 -3.72 4.36
C ALA A 513 24.03 -3.72 3.08
N ASP A 514 23.76 -4.64 2.17
CA ASP A 514 24.44 -4.68 0.88
C ASP A 514 23.81 -3.62 -0.05
N LEU A 515 24.47 -2.46 -0.23
CA LEU A 515 23.92 -1.29 -0.96
C LEU A 515 24.15 -1.38 -2.48
N ARG A 516 23.71 -2.48 -3.08
CA ARG A 516 24.10 -2.94 -4.43
C ARG A 516 23.70 -1.97 -5.55
N ARG A 517 22.60 -1.24 -5.40
CA ARG A 517 22.14 -0.24 -6.36
C ARG A 517 22.93 1.06 -6.21
N GLN A 518 23.31 1.44 -4.99
CA GLN A 518 24.19 2.59 -4.76
C GLN A 518 25.62 2.33 -5.25
N ASP A 519 26.15 1.13 -5.06
CA ASP A 519 27.49 0.77 -5.53
C ASP A 519 27.55 0.72 -7.06
N ALA A 520 26.56 0.09 -7.73
CA ALA A 520 26.44 0.14 -9.19
C ALA A 520 26.36 1.57 -9.75
N ASN A 521 25.69 2.50 -9.05
CA ASN A 521 25.65 3.91 -9.45
C ASN A 521 27.04 4.59 -9.37
N LYS A 522 27.91 4.21 -8.41
CA LYS A 522 29.29 4.73 -8.29
C LYS A 522 30.21 4.19 -9.38
N GLU A 523 29.97 2.97 -9.86
CA GLU A 523 30.76 2.30 -10.90
C GLU A 523 30.45 2.79 -12.33
N THR A 524 29.39 3.60 -12.50
CA THR A 524 29.07 4.25 -13.79
C THR A 524 30.25 5.11 -14.29
N PRO A 525 30.77 4.90 -15.52
CA PRO A 525 32.06 5.47 -15.94
C PRO A 525 32.06 6.98 -16.29
N GLU A 526 31.13 7.79 -15.75
CA GLU A 526 31.20 9.25 -15.86
C GLU A 526 32.41 9.83 -15.11
N THR A 527 32.81 9.21 -13.98
CA THR A 527 33.92 9.69 -13.14
C THR A 527 35.31 9.34 -13.69
N SER A 528 35.47 8.14 -14.25
CA SER A 528 36.77 7.67 -14.77
C SER A 528 37.15 8.31 -16.11
N GLY A 529 36.15 8.54 -16.98
CA GLY A 529 36.35 9.23 -18.26
C GLY A 529 36.66 10.73 -18.14
N MET A 530 36.37 11.36 -17.00
CA MET A 530 36.74 12.76 -16.77
C MET A 530 38.24 12.95 -16.56
N LEU A 531 38.92 12.05 -15.85
CA LEU A 531 40.34 12.23 -15.53
C LEU A 531 41.24 12.13 -16.79
N SER A 532 40.99 11.15 -17.67
CA SER A 532 41.70 11.05 -18.96
C SER A 532 41.36 12.16 -19.97
N ALA A 533 40.23 12.86 -19.78
CA ALA A 533 39.86 14.01 -20.59
C ALA A 533 40.58 15.32 -20.18
N TRP A 534 41.21 15.38 -19.00
CA TRP A 534 41.96 16.56 -18.56
C TRP A 534 43.38 16.60 -19.14
N ASP A 535 44.05 15.44 -19.26
CA ASP A 535 45.40 15.34 -19.83
C ASP A 535 45.45 15.54 -21.36
N SER A 536 44.30 15.50 -22.04
CA SER A 536 44.19 15.51 -23.51
C SER A 536 43.89 16.88 -24.15
N GLY A 537 43.92 17.97 -23.38
CA GLY A 537 44.08 19.35 -23.89
C GLY A 537 42.96 19.93 -24.76
N LEU A 538 41.78 19.29 -24.79
CA LEU A 538 40.64 19.74 -25.61
C LEU A 538 39.74 20.78 -24.89
N PRO A 539 39.17 21.76 -25.62
CA PRO A 539 38.42 22.86 -25.01
C PRO A 539 37.06 22.40 -24.41
N PRO A 540 36.65 22.96 -23.26
CA PRO A 540 35.50 22.44 -22.50
C PRO A 540 34.15 22.79 -23.15
N ARG A 541 33.59 21.84 -23.92
CA ARG A 541 32.23 21.99 -24.50
C ARG A 541 31.10 21.31 -23.71
N PHE A 542 31.42 20.70 -22.56
CA PHE A 542 30.46 19.98 -21.71
C PHE A 542 30.36 20.56 -20.28
N GLN A 543 29.70 21.71 -20.14
CA GLN A 543 29.33 22.28 -18.83
C GLN A 543 27.83 22.63 -18.72
N THR A 544 27.00 22.10 -19.65
CA THR A 544 25.64 22.61 -19.87
C THR A 544 24.51 21.76 -19.27
N HIS A 545 24.67 20.45 -19.06
CA HIS A 545 23.56 19.59 -18.62
C HIS A 545 23.20 19.75 -17.15
N GLY A 546 24.17 19.61 -16.23
CA GLY A 546 23.93 19.79 -14.79
C GLY A 546 23.40 21.19 -14.44
N GLN A 547 23.94 22.25 -15.07
CA GLN A 547 23.44 23.61 -14.89
C GLN A 547 22.02 23.82 -15.45
N LYS A 548 21.65 23.17 -16.57
CA LYS A 548 20.27 23.20 -17.10
C LYS A 548 19.29 22.44 -16.20
N ALA A 549 19.69 21.30 -15.63
CA ALA A 549 18.89 20.57 -14.65
C ALA A 549 18.67 21.41 -13.36
N LEU A 550 19.74 22.00 -12.81
CA LEU A 550 19.67 22.85 -11.61
C LEU A 550 18.87 24.14 -11.83
N SER A 551 19.02 24.80 -12.98
CA SER A 551 18.22 26.00 -13.32
C SER A 551 16.76 25.66 -13.63
N GLY A 552 16.49 24.52 -14.28
CA GLY A 552 15.15 23.98 -14.45
C GLY A 552 14.47 23.67 -13.12
N TRP A 553 15.17 23.02 -12.18
CA TRP A 553 14.68 22.73 -10.84
C TRP A 553 14.41 24.01 -10.03
N ARG A 554 15.35 24.96 -9.99
CA ARG A 554 15.11 26.29 -9.36
C ARG A 554 13.93 27.01 -10.00
N GLY A 555 13.80 26.96 -11.32
CA GLY A 555 12.69 27.56 -12.07
C GLY A 555 11.34 26.85 -11.88
N ALA A 556 11.33 25.57 -11.51
CA ALA A 556 10.11 24.85 -11.11
C ALA A 556 9.73 25.17 -9.66
N MET A 557 10.72 25.15 -8.76
CA MET A 557 10.50 25.37 -7.33
C MET A 557 10.20 26.84 -6.98
N SER A 558 10.74 27.80 -7.74
CA SER A 558 10.32 29.20 -7.70
C SER A 558 8.83 29.37 -8.08
N ARG A 559 8.35 28.61 -9.09
CA ARG A 559 6.92 28.57 -9.44
C ARG A 559 6.08 27.90 -8.36
N PHE A 560 6.59 26.85 -7.70
CA PHE A 560 5.93 26.25 -6.54
C PHE A 560 5.80 27.23 -5.37
N LEU A 561 6.87 27.95 -5.00
CA LEU A 561 6.80 29.00 -3.97
C LEU A 561 5.78 30.09 -4.31
N ASN A 562 5.66 30.48 -5.58
CA ASN A 562 4.64 31.46 -6.00
C ASN A 562 3.20 30.92 -5.83
N VAL A 563 2.95 29.63 -6.12
CA VAL A 563 1.66 28.99 -5.82
C VAL A 563 1.42 28.93 -4.31
N LEU A 564 2.45 28.61 -3.51
CA LEU A 564 2.37 28.57 -2.05
C LEU A 564 2.09 29.96 -1.45
N ARG A 565 2.69 31.05 -1.97
CA ARG A 565 2.37 32.44 -1.60
C ARG A 565 0.88 32.73 -1.82
N ILE A 566 0.35 32.41 -3.01
CA ILE A 566 -1.06 32.64 -3.37
C ILE A 566 -1.98 31.83 -2.44
N TRP A 567 -1.64 30.58 -2.16
CA TRP A 567 -2.37 29.74 -1.21
C TRP A 567 -2.37 30.32 0.21
N LEU A 568 -1.21 30.71 0.75
CA LEU A 568 -1.11 31.32 2.08
C LEU A 568 -1.94 32.61 2.16
N MET A 569 -1.89 33.47 1.14
CA MET A 569 -2.72 34.67 1.04
C MET A 569 -4.22 34.35 1.05
N MET A 570 -4.65 33.33 0.29
CA MET A 570 -6.05 32.88 0.28
C MET A 570 -6.49 32.35 1.65
N THR A 571 -5.67 31.53 2.32
CA THR A 571 -5.99 31.02 3.67
C THR A 571 -6.00 32.11 4.74
N SER A 572 -5.24 33.20 4.55
CA SER A 572 -5.34 34.42 5.37
C SER A 572 -6.70 35.11 5.15
N ILE A 573 -7.08 35.41 3.91
CA ILE A 573 -8.35 36.08 3.61
C ILE A 573 -9.56 35.31 4.19
N ILE A 574 -9.57 33.98 4.05
CA ILE A 574 -10.60 33.10 4.62
C ILE A 574 -10.60 33.15 6.17
N ALA A 575 -9.42 33.09 6.80
CA ALA A 575 -9.30 33.18 8.25
C ALA A 575 -9.75 34.55 8.80
N SER A 576 -9.43 35.65 8.12
CA SER A 576 -9.95 36.98 8.47
C SER A 576 -11.47 37.04 8.39
N GLY A 577 -12.08 36.41 7.38
CA GLY A 577 -13.54 36.29 7.24
C GLY A 577 -14.20 35.53 8.40
N HIS A 578 -13.65 34.38 8.79
CA HIS A 578 -14.14 33.61 9.94
C HIS A 578 -13.93 34.30 11.28
N SER A 579 -12.84 35.05 11.43
CA SER A 579 -12.64 35.93 12.58
C SER A 579 -13.75 36.99 12.66
N LEU A 580 -14.02 37.70 11.55
CA LEU A 580 -15.05 38.73 11.49
C LEU A 580 -16.46 38.18 11.79
N GLN A 581 -16.75 36.96 11.34
CA GLN A 581 -17.96 36.23 11.70
C GLN A 581 -18.02 35.97 13.21
N SER A 582 -16.94 35.43 13.80
CA SER A 582 -16.84 35.14 15.25
C SER A 582 -16.89 36.38 16.17
N PHE A 583 -16.65 37.58 15.62
CA PHE A 583 -16.83 38.86 16.32
C PHE A 583 -18.25 39.43 16.16
N ARG A 584 -18.93 39.16 15.05
CA ARG A 584 -20.28 39.66 14.74
C ARG A 584 -21.38 38.79 15.33
N ASP A 585 -21.14 37.49 15.38
CA ASP A 585 -22.10 36.48 15.79
C ASP A 585 -21.39 35.36 16.56
N HIS A 586 -21.89 35.03 17.76
CA HIS A 586 -21.32 33.99 18.59
C HIS A 586 -21.95 32.61 18.33
N THR A 587 -23.13 32.53 17.70
CA THR A 587 -23.77 31.22 17.41
C THR A 587 -23.01 30.47 16.33
N PHE A 588 -22.43 31.20 15.37
CA PHE A 588 -21.60 30.72 14.27
C PHE A 588 -20.61 29.61 14.68
N LEU A 589 -19.97 29.70 15.85
CA LEU A 589 -18.99 28.71 16.29
C LEU A 589 -19.61 27.44 16.86
N TYR A 590 -20.72 27.51 17.61
CA TYR A 590 -21.39 26.29 18.07
C TYR A 590 -22.23 25.63 16.97
N GLU A 591 -22.75 26.40 16.02
CA GLU A 591 -23.47 25.88 14.86
C GLU A 591 -22.57 25.16 13.85
N LYS A 592 -21.28 25.47 13.80
CA LYS A 592 -20.37 24.97 12.73
C LYS A 592 -19.14 24.23 13.22
N LEU A 593 -18.54 24.60 14.35
CA LEU A 593 -17.37 23.91 14.89
C LEU A 593 -17.74 23.06 16.10
N TYR A 594 -18.17 23.68 17.19
CA TYR A 594 -18.35 23.07 18.50
C TYR A 594 -19.75 22.47 18.68
N THR A 595 -20.22 21.74 17.67
CA THR A 595 -21.60 21.26 17.55
C THR A 595 -21.98 20.15 18.55
N SER A 596 -21.02 19.54 19.24
CA SER A 596 -21.29 18.46 20.21
C SER A 596 -21.56 18.98 21.62
N LYS A 597 -21.11 20.18 21.97
CA LYS A 597 -21.28 20.80 23.30
C LYS A 597 -21.49 22.32 23.17
N PRO A 598 -22.60 22.78 22.56
CA PRO A 598 -22.81 24.18 22.21
C PRO A 598 -22.82 25.11 23.43
N ASP A 599 -23.29 24.62 24.58
CA ASP A 599 -23.38 25.36 25.85
C ASP A 599 -22.00 25.80 26.39
N LEU A 600 -20.92 25.18 25.91
CA LEU A 600 -19.54 25.54 26.24
C LEU A 600 -18.99 26.69 25.38
N VAL A 601 -19.78 27.34 24.52
CA VAL A 601 -19.33 28.44 23.65
C VAL A 601 -20.15 29.71 23.86
N ASN A 602 -19.67 30.57 24.75
CA ASN A 602 -20.23 31.89 24.98
C ASN A 602 -19.59 32.98 24.10
N GLY A 603 -20.19 34.17 24.08
CA GLY A 603 -19.73 35.32 23.30
C GLY A 603 -18.36 35.89 23.69
N LEU A 604 -17.75 35.51 24.83
CA LEU A 604 -16.34 35.83 25.11
C LEU A 604 -15.43 34.84 24.40
N GLN A 605 -15.69 33.53 24.53
CA GLN A 605 -14.90 32.49 23.86
C GLN A 605 -14.92 32.64 22.33
N ALA A 606 -16.06 33.04 21.75
CA ALA A 606 -16.16 33.29 20.32
C ALA A 606 -15.24 34.42 19.84
N ARG A 607 -15.17 35.53 20.59
CA ARG A 607 -14.25 36.63 20.31
C ARG A 607 -12.78 36.24 20.54
N THR A 608 -12.48 35.40 21.54
CA THR A 608 -11.13 34.86 21.76
C THR A 608 -10.68 33.97 20.60
N PHE A 609 -11.53 33.05 20.14
CA PHE A 609 -11.26 32.22 18.96
C PHE A 609 -11.10 33.06 17.68
N GLY A 610 -11.95 34.08 17.51
CA GLY A 610 -11.83 35.06 16.43
C GLY A 610 -10.50 35.81 16.47
N LEU A 611 -10.04 36.25 17.64
CA LEU A 611 -8.78 36.98 17.80
C LEU A 611 -7.55 36.11 17.49
N TRP A 612 -7.54 34.84 17.94
CA TRP A 612 -6.48 33.89 17.59
C TRP A 612 -6.47 33.54 16.09
N THR A 613 -7.64 33.42 15.49
CA THR A 613 -7.82 33.21 14.04
C THR A 613 -7.31 34.42 13.25
N MET A 614 -7.55 35.65 13.72
CA MET A 614 -7.03 36.88 13.12
C MET A 614 -5.50 36.97 13.22
N LEU A 615 -4.92 36.66 14.38
CA LEU A 615 -3.46 36.61 14.56
C LEU A 615 -2.82 35.61 13.58
N SER A 616 -3.41 34.41 13.47
CA SER A 616 -2.98 33.40 12.51
C SER A 616 -3.12 33.87 11.05
N SER A 617 -4.15 34.66 10.73
CA SER A 617 -4.31 35.29 9.42
C SER A 617 -3.20 36.29 9.11
N VAL A 618 -2.90 37.22 10.03
CA VAL A 618 -1.85 38.24 9.86
C VAL A 618 -0.50 37.59 9.63
N VAL A 619 -0.15 36.55 10.41
CA VAL A 619 1.09 35.77 10.24
C VAL A 619 1.16 35.12 8.85
N ARG A 620 0.09 34.48 8.37
CA ARG A 620 0.02 33.88 7.03
C ARG A 620 0.15 34.91 5.91
N CYS A 621 -0.45 36.10 6.07
CA CYS A 621 -0.33 37.21 5.13
C CYS A 621 1.13 37.71 5.03
N LEU A 622 1.78 37.96 6.16
CA LEU A 622 3.18 38.40 6.20
C LEU A 622 4.13 37.37 5.57
N CYS A 623 3.90 36.07 5.79
CA CYS A 623 4.65 35.00 5.14
C CYS A 623 4.32 34.82 3.64
N ALA A 624 3.13 35.20 3.17
CA ALA A 624 2.82 35.23 1.73
C ALA A 624 3.57 36.38 1.02
N ILE A 625 3.71 37.53 1.69
CA ILE A 625 4.44 38.71 1.22
C ILE A 625 5.95 38.42 1.18
N ASP A 626 6.55 37.94 2.27
CA ASP A 626 7.97 37.59 2.34
C ASP A 626 8.21 36.12 2.70
N ILE A 627 7.93 35.23 1.74
CA ILE A 627 8.09 33.79 1.92
C ILE A 627 9.55 33.33 2.06
N HIS A 628 10.54 34.20 1.84
CA HIS A 628 11.96 33.87 2.00
C HIS A 628 12.46 34.15 3.43
N ASN A 629 11.69 34.87 4.23
CA ASN A 629 11.98 35.12 5.64
C ASN A 629 11.74 33.84 6.44
N LYS A 630 12.80 33.09 6.74
CA LYS A 630 12.75 31.81 7.45
C LYS A 630 12.03 31.91 8.80
N THR A 631 12.17 33.02 9.52
CA THR A 631 11.47 33.24 10.80
C THR A 631 9.97 33.31 10.62
N LEU A 632 9.47 34.14 9.68
CA LEU A 632 8.04 34.19 9.35
C LEU A 632 7.52 32.84 8.83
N TYR A 633 8.35 32.13 8.06
CA TYR A 633 8.02 30.83 7.50
C TYR A 633 7.82 29.76 8.59
N TYR A 634 8.77 29.63 9.52
CA TYR A 634 8.65 28.70 10.65
C TYR A 634 7.47 29.05 11.56
N VAL A 635 7.28 30.34 11.91
CA VAL A 635 6.14 30.76 12.74
C VAL A 635 4.81 30.45 12.05
N THR A 636 4.70 30.69 10.74
CA THR A 636 3.50 30.36 9.95
C THR A 636 3.23 28.86 9.89
N LEU A 637 4.26 28.04 9.68
CA LEU A 637 4.18 26.58 9.73
C LEU A 637 3.68 26.09 11.09
N TRP A 638 4.19 26.65 12.19
CA TRP A 638 3.70 26.36 13.54
C TRP A 638 2.23 26.76 13.74
N THR A 639 1.73 27.86 13.14
CA THR A 639 0.27 28.17 13.25
C THR A 639 -0.60 27.06 12.67
N PHE A 640 -0.16 26.37 11.61
CA PHE A 640 -0.93 25.26 11.04
C PHE A 640 -0.82 23.99 11.89
N PHE A 641 0.36 23.69 12.45
CA PHE A 641 0.48 22.59 13.42
C PHE A 641 -0.39 22.79 14.65
N ILE A 642 -0.51 24.03 15.16
CA ILE A 642 -1.40 24.33 16.30
C ILE A 642 -2.88 24.22 15.90
N VAL A 643 -3.28 24.63 14.68
CA VAL A 643 -4.65 24.39 14.18
C VAL A 643 -4.97 22.89 14.08
N VAL A 644 -4.06 22.08 13.53
CA VAL A 644 -4.23 20.62 13.44
C VAL A 644 -4.32 20.02 14.85
N GLY A 645 -3.41 20.38 15.75
CA GLY A 645 -3.43 19.94 17.14
C GLY A 645 -4.74 20.30 17.84
N HIS A 646 -5.17 21.56 17.77
CA HIS A 646 -6.43 22.04 18.38
C HIS A 646 -7.64 21.23 17.90
N VAL A 647 -7.80 21.07 16.58
CA VAL A 647 -8.92 20.31 16.03
C VAL A 647 -8.86 18.82 16.42
N LEU A 648 -7.67 18.22 16.51
CA LEU A 648 -7.52 16.85 17.04
C LEU A 648 -7.90 16.76 18.52
N PHE A 649 -7.45 17.68 19.38
CA PHE A 649 -7.82 17.69 20.79
C PHE A 649 -9.33 17.90 21.01
N GLU A 650 -9.97 18.79 20.25
CA GLU A 650 -11.40 19.06 20.38
C GLU A 650 -12.29 17.95 19.81
N LEU A 651 -11.83 17.22 18.79
CA LEU A 651 -12.50 16.03 18.24
C LEU A 651 -12.33 14.78 19.11
N PHE A 652 -11.12 14.53 19.64
CA PHE A 652 -10.74 13.23 20.24
C PHE A 652 -10.52 13.24 21.76
N VAL A 653 -10.31 14.40 22.39
CA VAL A 653 -10.06 14.51 23.84
C VAL A 653 -11.19 15.25 24.56
N PHE A 654 -11.56 16.44 24.10
CA PHE A 654 -12.61 17.23 24.75
C PHE A 654 -14.03 16.89 24.23
N GLY A 655 -14.14 16.35 23.01
CA GLY A 655 -15.41 15.93 22.41
C GLY A 655 -16.41 17.09 22.27
N THR A 656 -15.92 18.27 21.90
CA THR A 656 -16.70 19.51 21.72
C THR A 656 -17.09 19.69 20.24
N MET A 657 -16.24 19.23 19.33
CA MET A 657 -16.47 19.21 17.89
C MET A 657 -16.96 17.84 17.41
N ALA A 658 -17.87 17.82 16.43
CA ALA A 658 -18.18 16.63 15.65
C ALA A 658 -17.40 16.64 14.32
N PRO A 659 -17.11 15.47 13.71
CA PRO A 659 -16.39 15.35 12.43
C PRO A 659 -17.27 15.73 11.22
N THR A 660 -17.82 16.94 11.23
CA THR A 660 -18.64 17.51 10.15
C THR A 660 -17.76 18.14 9.07
N ILE A 661 -18.32 18.41 7.89
CA ILE A 661 -17.64 19.12 6.80
C ILE A 661 -17.04 20.46 7.27
N ASN A 662 -17.73 21.16 8.17
CA ASN A 662 -17.29 22.45 8.71
C ASN A 662 -16.05 22.38 9.59
N VAL A 663 -15.80 21.24 10.26
CA VAL A 663 -14.60 20.99 11.08
C VAL A 663 -13.50 20.35 10.24
N MET A 664 -13.87 19.44 9.34
CA MET A 664 -12.92 18.74 8.46
C MET A 664 -12.29 19.67 7.41
N ALA A 665 -12.99 20.70 6.93
CA ALA A 665 -12.43 21.64 5.95
C ALA A 665 -11.23 22.47 6.51
N PRO A 666 -11.30 23.12 7.69
CA PRO A 666 -10.15 23.71 8.35
C PRO A 666 -8.99 22.72 8.59
N PHE A 667 -9.30 21.50 9.02
CA PHE A 667 -8.30 20.44 9.26
C PHE A 667 -7.57 20.04 7.96
N MET A 668 -8.29 19.84 6.87
CA MET A 668 -7.72 19.56 5.54
C MET A 668 -6.90 20.74 5.02
N VAL A 669 -7.40 21.97 5.13
CA VAL A 669 -6.68 23.19 4.71
C VAL A 669 -5.36 23.35 5.49
N ALA A 670 -5.36 23.12 6.80
CA ALA A 670 -4.15 23.17 7.62
C ALA A 670 -3.17 22.05 7.26
N SER A 671 -3.65 20.81 7.07
CA SER A 671 -2.83 19.66 6.68
C SER A 671 -2.17 19.84 5.30
N ILE A 672 -2.92 20.32 4.31
CA ILE A 672 -2.42 20.67 2.97
C ILE A 672 -1.39 21.81 3.06
N SER A 673 -1.62 22.79 3.93
CA SER A 673 -0.67 23.90 4.15
C SER A 673 0.63 23.43 4.78
N ILE A 674 0.59 22.51 5.76
CA ILE A 674 1.79 21.88 6.35
C ILE A 674 2.58 21.15 5.26
N LEU A 675 1.93 20.29 4.47
CA LEU A 675 2.60 19.54 3.38
C LEU A 675 3.23 20.49 2.35
N GLY A 676 2.49 21.52 1.92
CA GLY A 676 2.99 22.53 0.98
C GLY A 676 4.17 23.33 1.55
N MET A 677 4.14 23.67 2.84
CA MET A 677 5.23 24.38 3.50
C MET A 677 6.45 23.50 3.80
N LEU A 678 6.28 22.21 4.09
CA LEU A 678 7.43 21.30 4.26
C LEU A 678 8.18 21.09 2.92
N VAL A 679 7.46 21.00 1.79
CA VAL A 679 8.08 20.97 0.45
C VAL A 679 8.75 22.31 0.12
N GLY A 680 8.15 23.44 0.47
CA GLY A 680 8.75 24.76 0.25
C GLY A 680 9.98 25.03 1.12
N LEU A 681 9.99 24.52 2.36
CA LEU A 681 11.12 24.64 3.29
C LEU A 681 12.40 24.02 2.71
N GLN A 682 12.31 22.85 2.09
CA GLN A 682 13.44 22.18 1.44
C GLN A 682 14.12 23.07 0.39
N HIS A 683 13.39 23.96 -0.27
CA HIS A 683 13.97 24.93 -1.21
C HIS A 683 14.66 26.10 -0.51
N LEU A 684 14.05 26.62 0.56
CA LEU A 684 14.59 27.71 1.36
C LEU A 684 15.84 27.28 2.15
N GLU A 685 15.96 26.00 2.51
CA GLU A 685 17.17 25.37 3.02
C GLU A 685 18.23 25.17 1.93
N ALA A 686 17.83 24.80 0.71
CA ALA A 686 18.72 24.55 -0.42
C ALA A 686 19.26 25.82 -1.14
N GLU A 687 18.89 27.04 -0.72
CA GLU A 687 19.63 28.26 -1.06
C GLU A 687 20.73 28.53 -0.01
N PRO A 688 22.03 28.39 -0.36
CA PRO A 688 23.12 28.89 0.48
C PRO A 688 23.01 30.42 0.61
N GLY A 689 23.50 30.98 1.73
CA GLY A 689 23.36 32.38 2.19
C GLY A 689 23.99 33.49 1.33
N SER A 690 23.80 33.41 0.01
CA SER A 690 24.38 34.25 -1.05
C SER A 690 23.79 35.66 -1.13
N ARG A 691 22.62 35.91 -0.53
CA ARG A 691 22.01 37.26 -0.47
C ARG A 691 22.53 38.12 0.69
N GLN A 692 23.01 37.52 1.77
CA GLN A 692 23.47 38.27 2.95
C GLN A 692 24.86 38.91 2.72
N LYS A 693 25.66 38.36 1.79
CA LYS A 693 26.92 38.97 1.28
C LYS A 693 26.72 40.06 0.20
N LYS A 694 25.50 40.58 0.02
CA LYS A 694 25.20 41.71 -0.90
C LYS A 694 24.55 42.92 -0.20
N ARG A 695 24.65 43.00 1.13
CA ARG A 695 24.05 44.10 1.92
C ARG A 695 24.87 44.56 3.13
N ASN A 696 26.12 44.10 3.21
CA ASN A 696 27.19 44.63 4.03
C ASN A 696 28.34 44.98 3.07
#